data_AF-E1ZBA2-F1
#
_entry.id   AF-E1ZBA2-F1
#
_cell.length_a   1.000
_cell.length_b   1.000
_cell.length_c   1.000
_cell.angle_alpha   90.00
_cell.angle_beta   90.00
_cell.angle_gamma   90.00
#
_symmetry.space_group_name_H-M   'P 1'
#
loop_
_entity.id
_entity.type
_entity.pdbx_description
1 polymer ?
#
loop_
_entity_poly.entity_id
_entity_poly.type
_entity_poly.pdbx_seq_one_letter_code
_entity_poly.pdbx_strand_id
1 'polypeptide(L)'
;MGTPQDWPAALSRLEAVLDRGPLRGGGPAYDDLIDEALEMMEDTKRLVETSDEGVRKRFAKSVYAAGQQCQQLETTLMAAAARRLLSAFNAVEAALVSATVCLQMSFKCKLDDERSLNRMATGTLALVLGAGQRLLLELEASPATNTGLPMTFVTLNTQMRTVCGLVRLLQRPWGSGAAATCAAVCAAVAQPAPLLAWVATTGRMIARMQATVLTGRVIGGIVWDVGVEYVEVLSRTLAAPHRAAFAPHQLALAADVELQLRLLAPVLGVLDSVVLQLGGTTDAGRLAAACGGPSSGGSSSGGDESSSPASILWTTLYGALRLIDGPALEPAVERRLAAPSFGVRLLGQAAAAQRLLLASADQAAVDVRVAACAAAARLACRVAQQLLANHIARQQAAAEAPGACISDPQLMPAAAAMLQFVPAAAAAFRMAASEEAQQGGADPPEADTWGLCVWLAAAINLPLACEPAAVLSDCSSRLAAWCAAADAGLRLLPLLVRLQLGWQQRPSSGPPVPSEPGVPPPGALLARVLLKLWAVYLPPVSDALTIHTETSLGAVETARTMAQPLSQLHATVCRLVHWAAALDAEEAAVVPDLAAWRWLASAVHISFKEAFELNRALIDTGQRRMAAMSSAHARALAVVASRAGLQLDQAEGGSRLELMYIVAASSCLPSQLDAQILAGFDACTRQYWQQEAGSIDFQAERVHTSIWDGEDWPRFAALLLTGGLLADGLAVVEASCLRCNDTPLPSIFRQLMTTVYVICYNLGQAAARELLKLAPHLRSGSATMQMCAHHAAIAGYQEALQRALDVPDGMQPPATLASLRRCQHVFVPAAAALAAALTAFWSEPEQQAAAQLEQAKAAATRSCAYLACANLGAEGGPEAGEGTGSHRCGQCRTAWYCGTTCSHADWRSGGHRRVCKALAAARQAARAGVGHE
;
A
#
# COMPACT_ATOMS: atom_id res chain seq x y z
N MET A 1 39.38 3.22 49.25
CA MET A 1 38.12 2.55 49.64
C MET A 1 38.14 2.38 51.14
N GLY A 2 37.45 3.28 51.85
CA GLY A 2 37.51 3.46 53.30
C GLY A 2 36.67 2.44 54.09
N THR A 3 36.93 2.33 55.38
CA THR A 3 36.30 1.37 56.30
C THR A 3 35.02 1.94 56.92
N PRO A 4 34.13 1.14 57.52
CA PRO A 4 32.87 1.62 58.14
C PRO A 4 33.03 2.71 59.22
N GLN A 5 34.25 2.95 59.70
CA GLN A 5 34.57 4.02 60.65
C GLN A 5 34.55 5.42 60.02
N ASP A 6 34.58 5.52 58.69
CA ASP A 6 34.58 6.80 57.94
C ASP A 6 33.16 7.39 57.75
N TRP A 7 32.12 6.63 58.11
CA TRP A 7 30.71 6.97 57.89
C TRP A 7 30.22 8.24 58.59
N PRO A 8 30.52 8.47 59.89
CA PRO A 8 30.07 9.69 60.56
C PRO A 8 30.63 10.95 59.89
N ALA A 9 31.86 10.88 59.38
CA ALA A 9 32.52 12.01 58.71
C ALA A 9 32.00 12.27 57.29
N ALA A 10 31.50 11.24 56.59
CA ALA A 10 30.81 11.42 55.30
C ALA A 10 29.40 11.98 55.49
N LEU A 11 28.64 11.47 56.48
CA LEU A 11 27.32 11.99 56.83
C LEU A 11 27.36 13.44 57.31
N SER A 12 28.29 13.81 58.19
CA SER A 12 28.44 15.20 58.61
C SER A 12 28.88 16.15 57.49
N ARG A 13 29.56 15.66 56.44
CA ARG A 13 29.86 16.46 55.24
C ARG A 13 28.63 16.70 54.39
N LEU A 14 27.80 15.67 54.20
CA LEU A 14 26.52 15.77 53.49
C LEU A 14 25.56 16.71 54.23
N GLU A 15 25.45 16.58 55.56
CA GLU A 15 24.66 17.47 56.42
C GLU A 15 25.19 18.91 56.35
N ALA A 16 26.51 19.13 56.35
CA ALA A 16 27.11 20.45 56.20
C ALA A 16 26.95 21.08 54.80
N VAL A 17 26.74 20.29 53.75
CA VAL A 17 26.37 20.78 52.41
C VAL A 17 24.90 21.19 52.39
N LEU A 18 24.03 20.39 53.02
CA LEU A 18 22.59 20.64 53.10
C LEU A 18 22.23 21.82 54.03
N ASP A 19 23.01 22.05 55.10
CA ASP A 19 22.81 23.15 56.07
C ASP A 19 23.26 24.54 55.54
N ARG A 20 23.97 24.61 54.41
CA ARG A 20 24.44 25.91 53.86
C ARG A 20 23.32 26.81 53.34
N GLY A 21 22.08 26.31 53.25
CA GLY A 21 20.92 27.07 52.76
C GLY A 21 21.09 27.55 51.30
N PRO A 22 20.04 28.07 50.66
CA PRO A 22 20.15 28.51 49.27
C PRO A 22 20.94 29.83 49.21
N LEU A 23 22.15 29.77 48.65
CA LEU A 23 22.83 30.96 48.14
C LEU A 23 22.00 31.52 46.98
N ARG A 24 21.50 32.74 47.14
CA ARG A 24 20.82 33.48 46.07
C ARG A 24 21.84 33.86 45.00
N GLY A 25 21.89 33.10 43.92
CA GLY A 25 22.59 33.48 42.69
C GLY A 25 23.13 32.26 41.96
N GLY A 26 22.51 31.91 40.84
CA GLY A 26 23.04 30.90 39.92
C GLY A 26 24.38 31.37 39.36
N GLY A 27 25.45 30.73 39.83
CA GLY A 27 26.81 30.88 39.33
C GLY A 27 27.52 29.52 39.33
N PRO A 28 28.73 29.41 38.76
CA PRO A 28 29.43 28.15 38.50
C PRO A 28 29.56 27.23 39.73
N ALA A 29 29.60 27.82 40.93
CA ALA A 29 29.64 27.09 42.19
C ALA A 29 28.39 26.23 42.49
N TYR A 30 27.27 26.45 41.78
CA TYR A 30 26.03 25.67 41.93
C TYR A 30 26.08 24.37 41.11
N ASP A 31 26.68 24.41 39.92
CA ASP A 31 26.85 23.23 39.08
C ASP A 31 27.93 22.31 39.67
N ASP A 32 29.01 22.87 40.22
CA ASP A 32 30.03 22.11 40.98
C ASP A 32 29.43 21.40 42.20
N LEU A 33 28.46 22.03 42.88
CA LEU A 33 27.74 21.45 44.02
C LEU A 33 26.77 20.33 43.61
N ILE A 34 26.19 20.42 42.41
CA ILE A 34 25.32 19.37 41.84
C ILE A 34 26.15 18.18 41.40
N ASP A 35 27.28 18.41 40.74
CA ASP A 35 28.18 17.34 40.30
C ASP A 35 28.81 16.64 41.51
N GLU A 36 29.21 17.37 42.55
CA GLU A 36 29.70 16.79 43.82
C GLU A 36 28.60 16.01 44.56
N ALA A 37 27.34 16.46 44.50
CA ALA A 37 26.20 15.73 45.06
C ALA A 37 25.84 14.47 44.27
N LEU A 38 25.91 14.51 42.94
CA LEU A 38 25.65 13.37 42.06
C LEU A 38 26.75 12.31 42.16
N GLU A 39 28.02 12.72 42.24
CA GLU A 39 29.15 11.81 42.46
C GLU A 39 29.04 11.13 43.84
N MET A 40 28.68 11.88 44.89
CA MET A 40 28.37 11.29 46.20
C MET A 40 27.17 10.34 46.16
N MET A 41 26.13 10.61 45.37
CA MET A 41 24.96 9.72 45.24
C MET A 41 25.30 8.41 44.52
N GLU A 42 26.15 8.45 43.49
CA GLU A 42 26.59 7.26 42.74
C GLU A 42 27.52 6.37 43.60
N ASP A 43 28.43 6.97 44.36
CA ASP A 43 29.29 6.26 45.32
C ASP A 43 28.48 5.68 46.48
N THR A 44 27.50 6.42 46.98
CA THR A 44 26.59 5.95 48.04
C THR A 44 25.71 4.80 47.54
N LYS A 45 25.27 4.81 46.27
CA LYS A 45 24.51 3.71 45.65
C LYS A 45 25.33 2.42 45.59
N ARG A 46 26.58 2.48 45.14
CA ARG A 46 27.51 1.32 45.13
C ARG A 46 27.78 0.78 46.53
N LEU A 47 27.88 1.66 47.53
CA LEU A 47 28.07 1.29 48.93
C LEU A 47 26.80 0.69 49.57
N VAL A 48 25.61 1.16 49.22
CA VAL A 48 24.33 0.62 49.70
C VAL A 48 24.09 -0.81 49.21
N GLU A 49 24.49 -1.14 47.98
CA GLU A 49 24.38 -2.48 47.39
C GLU A 49 25.24 -3.54 48.13
N THR A 50 26.29 -3.12 48.83
CA THR A 50 27.19 -4.00 49.61
C THR A 50 26.90 -4.04 51.11
N SER A 51 25.92 -3.27 51.59
CA SER A 51 25.63 -3.09 53.03
C SER A 51 24.49 -3.99 53.55
N ASP A 52 24.50 -4.27 54.86
CA ASP A 52 23.47 -5.08 55.53
C ASP A 52 22.09 -4.38 55.56
N GLU A 53 21.02 -5.18 55.57
CA GLU A 53 19.60 -4.80 55.44
C GLU A 53 19.18 -3.67 56.41
N GLY A 54 19.76 -3.63 57.62
CA GLY A 54 19.48 -2.61 58.63
C GLY A 54 20.00 -1.21 58.28
N VAL A 55 21.03 -1.13 57.44
CA VAL A 55 21.57 0.13 56.90
C VAL A 55 20.68 0.62 55.76
N ARG A 56 20.32 -0.27 54.83
CA ARG A 56 19.47 0.06 53.68
C ARG A 56 18.14 0.65 54.13
N LYS A 57 17.55 0.10 55.20
CA LYS A 57 16.29 0.59 55.77
C LYS A 57 16.40 1.98 56.40
N ARG A 58 17.53 2.32 57.04
CA ARG A 58 17.74 3.67 57.60
C ARG A 58 18.02 4.70 56.51
N PHE A 59 18.83 4.33 55.51
CA PHE A 59 19.13 5.18 54.36
C PHE A 59 17.86 5.47 53.52
N ALA A 60 17.08 4.44 53.20
CA ALA A 60 15.81 4.60 52.49
C ALA A 60 14.84 5.52 53.25
N LYS A 61 14.82 5.45 54.59
CA LYS A 61 13.98 6.31 55.43
C LYS A 61 14.44 7.77 55.39
N SER A 62 15.73 8.04 55.39
CA SER A 62 16.27 9.41 55.31
C SER A 62 16.16 10.02 53.90
N VAL A 63 16.38 9.24 52.83
CA VAL A 63 16.15 9.67 51.44
C VAL A 63 14.66 9.93 51.18
N TYR A 64 13.78 9.10 51.73
CA TYR A 64 12.34 9.32 51.66
C TYR A 64 11.92 10.60 52.41
N ALA A 65 12.51 10.88 53.58
CA ALA A 65 12.24 12.12 54.32
C ALA A 65 12.76 13.38 53.60
N ALA A 66 13.96 13.32 53.01
CA ALA A 66 14.54 14.40 52.20
C ALA A 66 13.73 14.63 50.91
N GLY A 67 13.28 13.56 50.26
CA GLY A 67 12.36 13.60 49.12
C GLY A 67 11.03 14.26 49.49
N GLN A 68 10.46 13.96 50.68
CA GLN A 68 9.25 14.64 51.16
C GLN A 68 9.48 16.13 51.46
N GLN A 69 10.64 16.54 51.95
CA GLN A 69 10.97 17.95 52.18
C GLN A 69 11.21 18.73 50.87
N CYS A 70 11.91 18.15 49.89
CA CYS A 70 12.04 18.72 48.55
C CYS A 70 10.67 18.83 47.85
N GLN A 71 9.85 17.80 47.97
CA GLN A 71 8.49 17.80 47.44
C GLN A 71 7.64 18.87 48.13
N GLN A 72 7.73 19.05 49.45
CA GLN A 72 7.05 20.14 50.17
C GLN A 72 7.53 21.54 49.74
N LEU A 73 8.82 21.73 49.51
CA LEU A 73 9.38 23.01 49.04
C LEU A 73 8.94 23.35 47.61
N GLU A 74 8.95 22.35 46.72
CA GLU A 74 8.45 22.46 45.34
C GLU A 74 6.94 22.75 45.33
N THR A 75 6.17 22.07 46.19
CA THR A 75 4.72 22.29 46.34
C THR A 75 4.41 23.69 46.88
N THR A 76 5.26 24.24 47.76
CA THR A 76 5.04 25.56 48.36
C THR A 76 5.39 26.70 47.39
N LEU A 77 6.46 26.55 46.60
CA LEU A 77 6.83 27.49 45.53
C LEU A 77 5.82 27.45 44.36
N MET A 78 5.37 26.25 43.98
CA MET A 78 4.30 26.05 42.99
C MET A 78 2.94 26.60 43.46
N ALA A 79 2.58 26.44 44.74
CA ALA A 79 1.30 26.92 45.28
C ALA A 79 1.18 28.45 45.36
N ALA A 80 2.31 29.18 45.39
CA ALA A 80 2.33 30.64 45.37
C ALA A 80 2.15 31.20 43.95
N ALA A 81 2.77 30.58 42.94
CA ALA A 81 2.58 30.91 41.54
C ALA A 81 1.19 30.46 41.02
N ALA A 82 0.76 29.25 41.40
CA ALA A 82 -0.54 28.69 41.04
C ALA A 82 -1.70 29.53 41.59
N ARG A 83 -1.65 30.04 42.84
CA ARG A 83 -2.76 30.82 43.42
C ARG A 83 -3.07 32.14 42.70
N ARG A 84 -2.05 32.80 42.12
CA ARG A 84 -2.23 34.03 41.34
C ARG A 84 -2.79 33.74 39.94
N LEU A 85 -2.32 32.67 39.28
CA LEU A 85 -2.84 32.22 38.00
C LEU A 85 -4.26 31.66 38.13
N LEU A 86 -4.55 30.91 39.20
CA LEU A 86 -5.83 30.23 39.44
C LEU A 86 -7.00 31.23 39.64
N SER A 87 -6.79 32.39 40.27
CA SER A 87 -7.90 33.34 40.48
C SER A 87 -8.26 34.11 39.21
N ALA A 88 -7.27 34.51 38.41
CA ALA A 88 -7.50 35.11 37.10
C ALA A 88 -8.10 34.09 36.11
N PHE A 89 -7.60 32.84 36.16
CA PHE A 89 -8.10 31.72 35.38
C PHE A 89 -9.56 31.41 35.70
N ASN A 90 -9.91 31.20 36.98
CA ASN A 90 -11.27 30.85 37.39
C ASN A 90 -12.28 31.95 37.02
N ALA A 91 -11.89 33.22 37.02
CA ALA A 91 -12.75 34.32 36.62
C ALA A 91 -13.03 34.34 35.11
N VAL A 92 -11.99 34.13 34.28
CA VAL A 92 -12.13 34.06 32.82
C VAL A 92 -12.83 32.78 32.38
N GLU A 93 -12.50 31.65 33.00
CA GLU A 93 -13.14 30.35 32.73
C GLU A 93 -14.62 30.38 33.14
N ALA A 94 -14.97 30.88 34.33
CA ALA A 94 -16.37 30.98 34.74
C ALA A 94 -17.19 31.89 33.81
N ALA A 95 -16.59 32.97 33.31
CA ALA A 95 -17.21 33.85 32.32
C ALA A 95 -17.39 33.13 30.96
N LEU A 96 -16.38 32.40 30.49
CA LEU A 96 -16.45 31.63 29.24
C LEU A 96 -17.46 30.47 29.32
N VAL A 97 -17.45 29.70 30.41
CA VAL A 97 -18.39 28.61 30.65
C VAL A 97 -19.81 29.15 30.76
N SER A 98 -20.03 30.24 31.52
CA SER A 98 -21.36 30.88 31.58
C SER A 98 -21.82 31.37 30.22
N ALA A 99 -20.94 32.02 29.45
CA ALA A 99 -21.28 32.49 28.11
C ALA A 99 -21.61 31.32 27.16
N THR A 100 -20.85 30.24 27.22
CA THR A 100 -21.06 29.02 26.42
C THR A 100 -22.38 28.34 26.76
N VAL A 101 -22.66 28.17 28.06
CA VAL A 101 -23.91 27.56 28.55
C VAL A 101 -25.11 28.43 28.19
N CYS A 102 -25.01 29.75 28.35
CA CYS A 102 -26.06 30.69 27.93
C CYS A 102 -26.31 30.62 26.42
N LEU A 103 -25.26 30.54 25.60
CA LEU A 103 -25.39 30.34 24.14
C LEU A 103 -26.07 29.00 23.82
N GLN A 104 -25.60 27.89 24.41
CA GLN A 104 -26.18 26.55 24.19
C GLN A 104 -27.65 26.45 24.63
N MET A 105 -28.00 27.02 25.79
CA MET A 105 -29.37 27.09 26.29
C MET A 105 -30.25 27.96 25.39
N SER A 106 -29.74 29.10 24.95
CA SER A 106 -30.44 29.99 24.00
C SER A 106 -30.78 29.29 22.69
N PHE A 107 -29.91 28.38 22.22
CA PHE A 107 -30.15 27.57 21.03
C PHE A 107 -31.21 26.49 21.22
N LYS A 108 -31.20 25.80 22.36
CA LYS A 108 -32.21 24.77 22.67
C LYS A 108 -33.59 25.39 22.91
N CYS A 109 -33.64 26.61 23.43
CA CYS A 109 -34.89 27.28 23.80
C CYS A 109 -35.55 28.08 22.67
N LYS A 110 -35.00 28.10 21.44
CA LYS A 110 -35.51 28.92 20.31
C LYS A 110 -35.85 30.35 20.75
N LEU A 111 -34.89 31.06 21.33
CA LEU A 111 -35.13 32.47 21.67
C LEU A 111 -35.41 33.26 20.36
N ASP A 112 -36.64 33.76 20.22
CA ASP A 112 -37.08 34.57 19.07
C ASP A 112 -36.46 35.99 19.06
N ASP A 113 -35.78 36.41 20.14
CA ASP A 113 -35.14 37.73 20.23
C ASP A 113 -33.70 37.73 19.67
N GLU A 114 -33.59 37.96 18.37
CA GLU A 114 -32.34 38.09 17.63
C GLU A 114 -31.38 39.14 18.24
N ARG A 115 -31.88 40.21 18.87
CA ARG A 115 -31.01 41.27 19.45
C ARG A 115 -30.28 40.81 20.70
N SER A 116 -30.91 39.97 21.51
CA SER A 116 -30.28 39.41 22.71
C SER A 116 -29.24 38.35 22.35
N LEU A 117 -29.56 37.51 21.35
CA LEU A 117 -28.61 36.54 20.79
C LEU A 117 -27.35 37.24 20.24
N ASN A 118 -27.53 38.36 19.54
CA ASN A 118 -26.44 39.19 19.02
C ASN A 118 -25.51 39.74 20.09
N ARG A 119 -26.08 40.37 21.13
CA ARG A 119 -25.26 40.94 22.20
C ARG A 119 -24.49 39.87 22.96
N MET A 120 -25.09 38.70 23.17
CA MET A 120 -24.41 37.56 23.76
C MET A 120 -23.30 37.03 22.86
N ALA A 121 -23.56 36.83 21.56
CA ALA A 121 -22.56 36.35 20.61
C ALA A 121 -21.36 37.30 20.52
N THR A 122 -21.59 38.60 20.32
CA THR A 122 -20.54 39.61 20.22
C THR A 122 -19.76 39.77 21.52
N GLY A 123 -20.43 39.79 22.67
CA GLY A 123 -19.76 39.85 23.98
C GLY A 123 -18.89 38.63 24.25
N THR A 124 -19.38 37.45 23.89
CA THR A 124 -18.63 36.18 24.02
C THR A 124 -17.40 36.19 23.11
N LEU A 125 -17.55 36.67 21.87
CA LEU A 125 -16.46 36.75 20.89
C LEU A 125 -15.37 37.73 21.35
N ALA A 126 -15.76 38.89 21.88
CA ALA A 126 -14.82 39.86 22.46
C ALA A 126 -14.07 39.30 23.70
N LEU A 127 -14.75 38.51 24.53
CA LEU A 127 -14.13 37.82 25.66
C LEU A 127 -13.10 36.79 25.21
N VAL A 128 -13.44 35.95 24.22
CA VAL A 128 -12.51 34.93 23.70
C VAL A 128 -11.33 35.58 22.98
N LEU A 129 -11.57 36.50 22.04
CA LEU A 129 -10.51 37.11 21.23
C LEU A 129 -9.65 38.11 22.02
N GLY A 130 -10.16 38.69 23.11
CA GLY A 130 -9.41 39.62 23.95
C GLY A 130 -8.79 38.96 25.18
N ALA A 131 -9.62 38.66 26.18
CA ALA A 131 -9.16 38.10 27.45
C ALA A 131 -8.66 36.66 27.30
N GLY A 132 -9.35 35.85 26.48
CA GLY A 132 -8.96 34.49 26.17
C GLY A 132 -7.59 34.43 25.49
N GLN A 133 -7.33 35.28 24.49
CA GLN A 133 -6.03 35.34 23.83
C GLN A 133 -4.88 35.69 24.80
N ARG A 134 -5.07 36.68 25.68
CA ARG A 134 -4.05 37.04 26.69
C ARG A 134 -3.73 35.89 27.62
N LEU A 135 -4.76 35.17 28.07
CA LEU A 135 -4.59 33.97 28.88
C LEU A 135 -3.79 32.89 28.14
N LEU A 136 -4.05 32.68 26.85
CA LEU A 136 -3.27 31.74 26.04
C LEU A 136 -1.80 32.16 25.91
N LEU A 137 -1.51 33.45 25.75
CA LEU A 137 -0.14 33.97 25.71
C LEU A 137 0.60 33.78 27.05
N GLU A 138 -0.08 33.99 28.17
CA GLU A 138 0.48 33.74 29.51
C GLU A 138 0.76 32.24 29.74
N LEU A 139 -0.15 31.38 29.29
CA LEU A 139 0.03 29.92 29.35
C LEU A 139 1.17 29.46 28.43
N GLU A 140 1.32 30.08 27.26
CA GLU A 140 2.43 29.81 26.32
C GLU A 140 3.79 30.22 26.91
N ALA A 141 3.87 31.37 27.59
CA ALA A 141 5.09 31.84 28.23
C ALA A 141 5.52 30.99 29.44
N SER A 142 4.60 30.20 30.01
CA SER A 142 4.89 29.34 31.16
C SER A 142 5.78 28.14 30.79
N PRO A 143 6.81 27.80 31.60
CA PRO A 143 7.59 26.59 31.40
C PRO A 143 6.68 25.36 31.53
N ALA A 144 6.87 24.38 30.64
CA ALA A 144 6.03 23.18 30.57
C ALA A 144 6.29 22.28 31.78
N THR A 145 5.61 22.57 32.89
CA THR A 145 5.53 21.68 34.05
C THR A 145 4.33 20.77 33.89
N ASN A 146 4.45 19.50 34.27
CA ASN A 146 3.40 18.48 34.10
C ASN A 146 2.06 18.88 34.75
N THR A 147 2.06 19.81 35.72
CA THR A 147 0.87 20.28 36.44
C THR A 147 0.06 21.36 35.70
N GLY A 148 0.66 22.08 34.75
CA GLY A 148 -0.03 23.16 34.01
C GLY A 148 -0.81 22.71 32.78
N LEU A 149 -0.53 21.52 32.25
CA LEU A 149 -1.13 20.99 31.02
C LEU A 149 -2.66 20.75 31.11
N PRO A 150 -3.22 20.19 32.21
CA PRO A 150 -4.66 19.95 32.30
C PRO A 150 -5.48 21.24 32.31
N MET A 151 -5.02 22.27 33.01
CA MET A 151 -5.70 23.57 33.08
C MET A 151 -5.64 24.31 31.75
N THR A 152 -4.47 24.27 31.11
CA THR A 152 -4.28 24.78 29.76
C THR A 152 -5.28 24.17 28.79
N PHE A 153 -5.51 22.85 28.92
CA PHE A 153 -6.43 22.11 28.07
C PHE A 153 -7.90 22.53 28.24
N VAL A 154 -8.42 22.55 29.46
CA VAL A 154 -9.84 22.86 29.71
C VAL A 154 -10.20 24.24 29.17
N THR A 155 -9.31 25.21 29.36
CA THR A 155 -9.46 26.56 28.80
C THR A 155 -9.45 26.55 27.27
N LEU A 156 -8.47 25.87 26.65
CA LEU A 156 -8.34 25.80 25.19
C LEU A 156 -9.59 25.16 24.55
N ASN A 157 -10.05 24.05 25.12
CA ASN A 157 -11.25 23.33 24.68
C ASN A 157 -12.51 24.17 24.83
N THR A 158 -12.69 24.84 25.97
CA THR A 158 -13.84 25.70 26.20
C THR A 158 -13.87 26.87 25.22
N GLN A 159 -12.73 27.54 24.99
CA GLN A 159 -12.63 28.61 24.01
C GLN A 159 -12.92 28.11 22.58
N MET A 160 -12.40 26.93 22.20
CA MET A 160 -12.65 26.36 20.88
C MET A 160 -14.11 25.98 20.65
N ARG A 161 -14.76 25.31 21.59
CA ARG A 161 -16.20 25.01 21.52
C ARG A 161 -17.04 26.25 21.35
N THR A 162 -16.67 27.30 22.07
CA THR A 162 -17.35 28.59 22.02
C THR A 162 -17.24 29.20 20.62
N VAL A 163 -16.02 29.31 20.09
CA VAL A 163 -15.78 29.89 18.76
C VAL A 163 -16.37 29.02 17.66
N CYS A 164 -16.21 27.70 17.73
CA CYS A 164 -16.78 26.78 16.77
C CYS A 164 -18.32 26.85 16.75
N GLY A 165 -18.96 26.92 17.92
CA GLY A 165 -20.40 27.14 18.05
C GLY A 165 -20.86 28.45 17.41
N LEU A 166 -20.11 29.54 17.63
CA LEU A 166 -20.37 30.84 17.01
C LEU A 166 -20.16 30.83 15.49
N VAL A 167 -19.15 30.13 14.99
CA VAL A 167 -18.92 30.00 13.53
C VAL A 167 -20.01 29.16 12.87
N ARG A 168 -20.43 28.05 13.50
CA ARG A 168 -21.57 27.23 13.04
C ARG A 168 -22.86 28.05 12.98
N LEU A 169 -23.05 28.96 13.93
CA LEU A 169 -24.18 29.87 13.97
C LEU A 169 -24.24 30.75 12.71
N LEU A 170 -23.10 31.34 12.34
CA LEU A 170 -23.00 32.27 11.22
C LEU A 170 -23.24 31.61 9.85
N GLN A 171 -23.10 30.29 9.78
CA GLN A 171 -23.27 29.53 8.54
C GLN A 171 -24.69 28.97 8.35
N ARG A 172 -25.57 29.08 9.34
CA ARG A 172 -26.97 28.67 9.14
C ARG A 172 -27.65 29.61 8.12
N PRO A 173 -28.47 29.09 7.20
CA PRO A 173 -29.29 29.94 6.34
C PRO A 173 -30.36 30.59 7.21
N TRP A 174 -30.17 31.86 7.54
CA TRP A 174 -31.14 32.62 8.30
C TRP A 174 -32.16 33.28 7.37
N GLY A 175 -33.41 33.43 7.83
CA GLY A 175 -34.41 34.25 7.16
C GLY A 175 -33.97 35.72 7.08
N SER A 176 -34.69 36.53 6.30
CA SER A 176 -34.36 37.94 5.99
C SER A 176 -34.17 38.86 7.21
N GLY A 177 -34.57 38.45 8.42
CA GLY A 177 -34.32 39.17 9.68
C GLY A 177 -32.88 39.10 10.19
N ALA A 178 -32.17 37.99 10.00
CA ALA A 178 -30.85 37.81 10.61
C ALA A 178 -29.68 38.41 9.81
N ALA A 179 -29.95 39.15 8.73
CA ALA A 179 -28.93 39.89 8.01
C ALA A 179 -28.18 40.88 8.92
N ALA A 180 -28.88 41.48 9.88
CA ALA A 180 -28.28 42.39 10.87
C ALA A 180 -27.41 41.64 11.90
N THR A 181 -27.82 40.42 12.26
CA THR A 181 -27.11 39.52 13.18
C THR A 181 -25.80 39.02 12.59
N CYS A 182 -25.86 38.51 11.36
CA CYS A 182 -24.67 38.21 10.58
C CYS A 182 -23.81 39.46 10.42
N ALA A 183 -24.36 40.63 10.06
CA ALA A 183 -23.57 41.85 9.90
C ALA A 183 -22.85 42.29 11.19
N ALA A 184 -23.48 42.20 12.37
CA ALA A 184 -22.89 42.61 13.64
C ALA A 184 -21.79 41.65 14.12
N VAL A 185 -22.02 40.34 14.01
CA VAL A 185 -20.99 39.34 14.33
C VAL A 185 -19.88 39.39 13.28
N CYS A 186 -20.21 39.52 12.00
CA CYS A 186 -19.23 39.75 10.93
C CYS A 186 -18.47 41.04 11.14
N ALA A 187 -19.02 42.12 11.71
CA ALA A 187 -18.28 43.35 12.02
C ALA A 187 -17.33 43.18 13.20
N ALA A 188 -17.72 42.42 14.23
CA ALA A 188 -16.85 42.08 15.36
C ALA A 188 -15.73 41.11 14.93
N VAL A 189 -16.05 40.19 14.02
CA VAL A 189 -15.11 39.28 13.38
C VAL A 189 -14.29 40.01 12.31
N ALA A 190 -14.80 41.06 11.64
CA ALA A 190 -14.19 41.74 10.47
C ALA A 190 -12.84 42.38 10.76
N GLN A 191 -12.49 42.62 12.03
CA GLN A 191 -11.13 43.00 12.37
C GLN A 191 -10.24 41.76 12.26
N PRO A 192 -9.33 41.66 11.27
CA PRO A 192 -8.58 40.43 11.05
C PRO A 192 -7.57 40.18 12.17
N ALA A 193 -7.04 41.25 12.77
CA ALA A 193 -5.93 41.17 13.72
C ALA A 193 -6.24 40.36 14.99
N PRO A 194 -7.35 40.57 15.73
CA PRO A 194 -7.62 39.83 16.97
C PRO A 194 -7.91 38.35 16.71
N LEU A 195 -8.68 38.04 15.66
CA LEU A 195 -9.01 36.66 15.32
C LEU A 195 -7.76 35.90 14.88
N LEU A 196 -7.01 36.44 13.91
CA LEU A 196 -5.79 35.79 13.40
C LEU A 196 -4.74 35.63 14.51
N ALA A 197 -4.61 36.61 15.41
CA ALA A 197 -3.68 36.52 16.52
C ALA A 197 -4.12 35.46 17.57
N TRP A 198 -5.41 35.34 17.86
CA TRP A 198 -5.94 34.27 18.73
C TRP A 198 -5.78 32.88 18.08
N VAL A 199 -6.10 32.74 16.79
CA VAL A 199 -5.94 31.48 16.05
C VAL A 199 -4.46 31.07 15.99
N ALA A 200 -3.54 32.01 15.77
CA ALA A 200 -2.11 31.73 15.74
C ALA A 200 -1.58 31.31 17.12
N THR A 201 -1.99 31.98 18.19
CA THR A 201 -1.60 31.59 19.57
C THR A 201 -2.14 30.22 19.94
N THR A 202 -3.41 29.96 19.62
CA THR A 202 -4.00 28.64 19.86
C THR A 202 -3.26 27.55 19.08
N GLY A 203 -2.94 27.81 17.82
CA GLY A 203 -2.18 26.90 16.98
C GLY A 203 -0.83 26.51 17.60
N ARG A 204 -0.07 27.48 18.14
CA ARG A 204 1.20 27.21 18.82
C ARG A 204 1.02 26.33 20.07
N MET A 205 -0.03 26.56 20.84
CA MET A 205 -0.33 25.74 22.02
C MET A 205 -0.72 24.31 21.64
N ILE A 206 -1.53 24.12 20.60
CA ILE A 206 -1.88 22.79 20.08
C ILE A 206 -0.62 22.06 19.62
N ALA A 207 0.25 22.71 18.84
CA ALA A 207 1.51 22.12 18.38
C ALA A 207 2.42 21.72 19.56
N ARG A 208 2.52 22.54 20.60
CA ARG A 208 3.28 22.23 21.83
C ARG A 208 2.67 21.04 22.59
N MET A 209 1.35 20.98 22.67
CA MET A 209 0.64 19.85 23.29
C MET A 209 0.84 18.55 22.51
N GLN A 210 0.78 18.60 21.18
CA GLN A 210 1.02 17.46 20.29
C GLN A 210 2.44 16.92 20.44
N ALA A 211 3.45 17.79 20.49
CA ALA A 211 4.82 17.38 20.77
C ALA A 211 4.93 16.60 22.11
N THR A 212 4.15 17.01 23.11
CA THR A 212 4.11 16.32 24.42
C THR A 212 3.40 14.97 24.32
N VAL A 213 2.30 14.86 23.56
CA VAL A 213 1.58 13.59 23.31
C VAL A 213 2.45 12.58 22.57
N LEU A 214 3.20 13.01 21.55
CA LEU A 214 4.09 12.14 20.79
C LEU A 214 5.22 11.53 21.64
N THR A 215 5.58 12.17 22.76
CA THR A 215 6.54 11.62 23.74
C THR A 215 5.90 10.65 24.76
N GLY A 216 4.61 10.33 24.63
CA GLY A 216 3.88 9.40 25.51
C GLY A 216 3.49 9.97 26.87
N ARG A 217 3.60 11.28 27.09
CA ARG A 217 3.43 11.91 28.42
C ARG A 217 1.99 12.37 28.73
N VAL A 218 1.07 12.35 27.77
CA VAL A 218 -0.30 12.89 27.91
C VAL A 218 -1.33 11.98 27.21
N ILE A 219 -2.56 11.93 27.74
CA ILE A 219 -3.70 11.21 27.14
C ILE A 219 -4.05 11.83 25.78
N GLY A 220 -3.86 11.05 24.70
CA GLY A 220 -4.00 11.53 23.32
C GLY A 220 -5.41 11.97 22.91
N GLY A 221 -6.48 11.46 23.53
CA GLY A 221 -7.87 11.76 23.16
C GLY A 221 -8.31 13.21 23.45
N ILE A 222 -7.58 13.91 24.31
CA ILE A 222 -7.90 15.28 24.73
C ILE A 222 -7.34 16.29 23.72
N VAL A 223 -6.05 16.20 23.40
CA VAL A 223 -5.39 17.05 22.38
C VAL A 223 -6.03 16.86 21.00
N TRP A 224 -6.55 15.66 20.76
CA TRP A 224 -7.37 15.32 19.61
C TRP A 224 -8.61 16.23 19.48
N ASP A 225 -9.48 16.27 20.50
CA ASP A 225 -10.73 17.02 20.46
C ASP A 225 -10.50 18.51 20.15
N VAL A 226 -9.46 19.09 20.74
CA VAL A 226 -9.14 20.51 20.53
C VAL A 226 -8.53 20.75 19.15
N GLY A 227 -7.72 19.81 18.66
CA GLY A 227 -7.20 19.85 17.29
C GLY A 227 -8.31 19.79 16.23
N VAL A 228 -9.30 18.91 16.46
CA VAL A 228 -10.52 18.78 15.65
C VAL A 228 -11.26 20.11 15.57
N GLU A 229 -11.58 20.69 16.72
CA GLU A 229 -12.33 21.94 16.77
C GLU A 229 -11.53 23.11 16.17
N TYR A 230 -10.21 23.12 16.34
CA TYR A 230 -9.32 24.11 15.72
C TYR A 230 -9.34 24.05 14.19
N VAL A 231 -9.22 22.85 13.62
CA VAL A 231 -9.31 22.63 12.17
C VAL A 231 -10.70 23.01 11.65
N GLU A 232 -11.75 22.71 12.41
CA GLU A 232 -13.11 23.11 12.06
C GLU A 232 -13.26 24.65 12.03
N VAL A 233 -12.78 25.34 13.06
CA VAL A 233 -12.78 26.81 13.12
C VAL A 233 -12.01 27.37 11.93
N LEU A 234 -10.78 26.90 11.69
CA LEU A 234 -9.97 27.34 10.55
C LEU A 234 -10.68 27.11 9.21
N SER A 235 -11.17 25.90 8.96
CA SER A 235 -11.78 25.54 7.66
C SER A 235 -13.03 26.35 7.39
N ARG A 236 -13.85 26.58 8.42
CA ARG A 236 -15.07 27.40 8.31
C ARG A 236 -14.77 28.89 8.18
N THR A 237 -13.68 29.39 8.76
CA THR A 237 -13.30 30.81 8.72
C THR A 237 -12.52 31.17 7.46
N LEU A 238 -11.65 30.27 6.99
CA LEU A 238 -10.72 30.52 5.88
C LEU A 238 -11.17 29.90 4.56
N ALA A 239 -11.90 28.77 4.56
CA ALA A 239 -12.23 28.02 3.35
C ALA A 239 -13.71 28.09 2.92
N ALA A 240 -14.62 28.67 3.72
CA ALA A 240 -16.06 28.67 3.42
C ALA A 240 -16.44 29.68 2.30
N PRO A 241 -17.44 29.33 1.45
CA PRO A 241 -17.86 30.13 0.29
C PRO A 241 -18.65 31.41 0.60
N HIS A 242 -18.91 31.75 1.87
CA HIS A 242 -19.51 33.04 2.25
C HIS A 242 -18.46 34.17 2.16
N ARG A 243 -18.05 34.48 0.92
CA ARG A 243 -16.89 35.30 0.55
C ARG A 243 -16.90 36.73 1.09
N ALA A 244 -18.06 37.37 1.24
CA ALA A 244 -18.09 38.81 1.53
C ALA A 244 -17.58 39.18 2.94
N ALA A 245 -17.96 38.41 3.97
CA ALA A 245 -17.65 38.76 5.36
C ALA A 245 -16.21 38.41 5.79
N PHE A 246 -15.63 37.36 5.18
CA PHE A 246 -14.29 36.88 5.52
C PHE A 246 -13.22 37.26 4.50
N ALA A 247 -13.57 37.88 3.36
CA ALA A 247 -12.61 38.37 2.37
C ALA A 247 -11.46 39.22 2.98
N PRO A 248 -11.70 40.15 3.94
CA PRO A 248 -10.61 40.90 4.55
C PRO A 248 -9.59 40.01 5.29
N HIS A 249 -10.04 38.90 5.87
CA HIS A 249 -9.16 37.93 6.54
C HIS A 249 -8.36 37.12 5.55
N GLN A 250 -8.99 36.69 4.45
CA GLN A 250 -8.30 35.97 3.38
C GLN A 250 -7.24 36.85 2.72
N LEU A 251 -7.54 38.14 2.49
CA LEU A 251 -6.57 39.13 1.97
C LEU A 251 -5.43 39.39 2.96
N ALA A 252 -5.74 39.60 4.25
CA ALA A 252 -4.73 39.81 5.28
C ALA A 252 -3.83 38.58 5.44
N LEU A 253 -4.41 37.38 5.43
CA LEU A 253 -3.67 36.13 5.51
C LEU A 253 -2.84 35.88 4.25
N ALA A 254 -3.38 36.15 3.06
CA ALA A 254 -2.64 36.05 1.79
C ALA A 254 -1.40 36.95 1.76
N ALA A 255 -1.46 38.11 2.44
CA ALA A 255 -0.35 39.04 2.56
C ALA A 255 0.72 38.65 3.61
N ASP A 256 0.42 37.71 4.52
CA ASP A 256 1.32 37.33 5.63
C ASP A 256 1.65 35.83 5.60
N VAL A 257 2.69 35.48 4.84
CA VAL A 257 3.17 34.09 4.74
C VAL A 257 3.67 33.54 6.08
N GLU A 258 4.20 34.37 6.98
CA GLU A 258 4.69 33.92 8.29
C GLU A 258 3.52 33.50 9.19
N LEU A 259 2.42 34.26 9.16
CA LEU A 259 1.18 33.85 9.80
C LEU A 259 0.63 32.54 9.20
N GLN A 260 0.61 32.41 7.87
CA GLN A 260 0.19 31.15 7.22
C GLN A 260 1.04 29.95 7.67
N LEU A 261 2.36 30.12 7.80
CA LEU A 261 3.27 29.07 8.30
C LEU A 261 2.93 28.66 9.74
N ARG A 262 2.55 29.62 10.59
CA ARG A 262 2.13 29.38 11.98
C ARG A 262 0.79 28.66 12.06
N LEU A 263 -0.11 28.90 11.11
CA LEU A 263 -1.39 28.20 11.01
C LEU A 263 -1.25 26.80 10.42
N LEU A 264 -0.30 26.61 9.50
CA LEU A 264 -0.05 25.31 8.85
C LEU A 264 0.47 24.26 9.84
N ALA A 265 1.40 24.64 10.73
CA ALA A 265 2.01 23.72 11.70
C ALA A 265 1.01 22.92 12.57
N PRO A 266 0.03 23.53 13.27
CA PRO A 266 -0.97 22.79 14.04
C PRO A 266 -1.89 21.94 13.17
N VAL A 267 -2.26 22.38 11.96
CA VAL A 267 -3.08 21.58 11.05
C VAL A 267 -2.36 20.29 10.65
N LEU A 268 -1.05 20.38 10.35
CA LEU A 268 -0.22 19.21 10.07
C LEU A 268 -0.06 18.32 11.30
N GLY A 269 0.11 18.89 12.49
CA GLY A 269 0.20 18.11 13.72
C GLY A 269 -1.11 17.38 14.07
N VAL A 270 -2.27 17.97 13.73
CA VAL A 270 -3.56 17.28 13.83
C VAL A 270 -3.60 16.12 12.85
N LEU A 271 -3.23 16.33 11.58
CA LEU A 271 -3.14 15.24 10.60
C LEU A 271 -2.20 14.12 11.05
N ASP A 272 -1.01 14.44 11.58
CA ASP A 272 -0.08 13.46 12.13
C ASP A 272 -0.71 12.66 13.26
N SER A 273 -1.41 13.34 14.18
CA SER A 273 -2.10 12.69 15.29
C SER A 273 -3.20 11.75 14.80
N VAL A 274 -3.96 12.16 13.78
CA VAL A 274 -5.01 11.34 13.15
C VAL A 274 -4.40 10.09 12.55
N VAL A 275 -3.37 10.28 11.74
CA VAL A 275 -2.69 9.21 11.01
C VAL A 275 -2.02 8.23 11.97
N LEU A 276 -1.36 8.71 13.02
CA LEU A 276 -0.70 7.85 14.01
C LEU A 276 -1.69 7.04 14.84
N GLN A 277 -2.75 7.67 15.33
CA GLN A 277 -3.76 6.98 16.16
C GLN A 277 -4.48 5.87 15.38
N LEU A 278 -4.71 6.07 14.08
CA LEU A 278 -5.45 5.12 13.26
C LEU A 278 -4.54 4.16 12.48
N GLY A 279 -3.32 4.57 12.16
CA GLY A 279 -2.34 3.77 11.41
C GLY A 279 -1.64 2.69 12.23
N GLY A 280 -1.56 2.86 13.56
CA GLY A 280 -1.07 1.81 14.47
C GLY A 280 -1.99 0.59 14.57
N THR A 281 -3.23 0.71 14.08
CA THR A 281 -4.21 -0.38 14.04
C THR A 281 -4.47 -0.78 12.59
N THR A 282 -3.64 -1.66 12.03
CA THR A 282 -3.90 -2.28 10.71
C THR A 282 -5.15 -3.18 10.71
N ASP A 283 -5.67 -3.49 11.90
CA ASP A 283 -6.88 -4.29 12.10
C ASP A 283 -8.13 -3.40 11.97
N ALA A 284 -8.76 -3.44 10.79
CA ALA A 284 -10.03 -2.76 10.52
C ALA A 284 -11.12 -3.08 11.56
N GLY A 285 -11.06 -4.26 12.20
CA GLY A 285 -11.97 -4.65 13.29
C GLY A 285 -11.79 -3.81 14.56
N ARG A 286 -10.55 -3.39 14.87
CA ARG A 286 -10.28 -2.49 16.01
C ARG A 286 -10.69 -1.06 15.72
N LEU A 287 -10.57 -0.60 14.47
CA LEU A 287 -11.07 0.71 14.05
C LEU A 287 -12.60 0.78 14.21
N ALA A 288 -13.31 -0.26 13.74
CA ALA A 288 -14.75 -0.36 13.91
C ALA A 288 -15.18 -0.46 15.39
N ALA A 289 -14.41 -1.18 16.22
CA ALA A 289 -14.65 -1.25 17.66
C ALA A 289 -14.40 0.09 18.37
N ALA A 290 -13.35 0.82 17.99
CA ALA A 290 -13.01 2.15 18.52
C ALA A 290 -14.03 3.22 18.11
N CYS A 291 -14.65 3.08 16.94
CA CYS A 291 -15.72 3.96 16.46
C CYS A 291 -17.12 3.62 17.03
N GLY A 292 -17.21 2.68 17.97
CA GLY A 292 -18.45 2.28 18.64
C GLY A 292 -19.11 1.10 17.94
N GLY A 293 -18.71 -0.12 18.33
CA GLY A 293 -19.42 -1.34 17.93
C GLY A 293 -20.89 -1.30 18.41
N PRO A 294 -21.82 -2.00 17.72
CA PRO A 294 -23.24 -1.96 18.03
C PRO A 294 -23.46 -2.35 19.49
N SER A 295 -23.81 -1.37 20.32
CA SER A 295 -24.20 -1.62 21.71
C SER A 295 -25.39 -2.58 21.69
N SER A 296 -25.24 -3.74 22.32
CA SER A 296 -26.26 -4.77 22.37
C SER A 296 -27.50 -4.26 23.13
N GLY A 297 -28.59 -4.01 22.40
CA GLY A 297 -29.96 -4.29 22.87
C GLY A 297 -30.62 -3.33 23.87
N GLY A 298 -30.27 -2.04 23.91
CA GLY A 298 -30.99 -1.05 24.72
C GLY A 298 -31.92 -0.16 23.88
N SER A 299 -33.20 -0.51 23.77
CA SER A 299 -34.21 0.39 23.20
C SER A 299 -34.52 1.51 24.20
N SER A 300 -33.80 2.63 24.15
CA SER A 300 -34.22 3.87 24.82
C SER A 300 -34.31 5.02 23.83
N SER A 301 -35.34 5.81 24.05
CA SER A 301 -35.94 6.83 23.20
C SER A 301 -35.02 7.97 22.75
N GLY A 302 -35.02 8.27 21.44
CA GLY A 302 -35.02 9.64 20.91
C GLY A 302 -33.82 10.55 21.20
N GLY A 303 -32.62 10.02 21.42
CA GLY A 303 -31.42 10.84 21.49
C GLY A 303 -31.04 11.38 20.11
N ASP A 304 -30.75 12.68 20.01
CA ASP A 304 -30.24 13.36 18.82
C ASP A 304 -29.22 12.48 18.08
N GLU A 305 -29.48 12.15 16.81
CA GLU A 305 -28.52 11.51 15.87
C GLU A 305 -27.28 12.39 15.59
N SER A 306 -26.99 13.38 16.43
CA SER A 306 -25.92 14.32 16.23
C SER A 306 -24.56 13.66 16.41
N SER A 307 -23.94 13.37 15.27
CA SER A 307 -22.52 13.11 15.03
C SER A 307 -21.92 11.90 15.74
N SER A 308 -21.86 10.77 15.05
CA SER A 308 -20.97 9.67 15.43
C SER A 308 -19.51 10.17 15.52
N PRO A 309 -18.68 9.61 16.42
CA PRO A 309 -17.26 9.96 16.50
C PRO A 309 -16.53 9.84 15.14
N ALA A 310 -16.96 8.89 14.30
CA ALA A 310 -16.45 8.73 12.95
C ALA A 310 -16.77 9.94 12.06
N SER A 311 -17.99 10.47 12.12
CA SER A 311 -18.39 11.68 11.36
C SER A 311 -17.54 12.90 11.72
N ILE A 312 -17.23 13.07 13.01
CA ILE A 312 -16.36 14.16 13.50
C ILE A 312 -14.94 14.00 12.97
N LEU A 313 -14.39 12.78 13.03
CA LEU A 313 -13.08 12.44 12.48
C LEU A 313 -13.00 12.75 10.98
N TRP A 314 -13.99 12.33 10.18
CA TRP A 314 -14.01 12.55 8.73
C TRP A 314 -14.12 14.03 8.37
N THR A 315 -14.97 14.78 9.09
CA THR A 315 -15.12 16.22 8.90
C THR A 315 -13.81 16.95 9.22
N THR A 316 -13.08 16.49 10.24
CA THR A 316 -11.78 17.05 10.62
C THR A 316 -10.72 16.78 9.57
N LEU A 317 -10.58 15.52 9.13
CA LEU A 317 -9.66 15.15 8.06
C LEU A 317 -9.94 15.95 6.79
N TYR A 318 -11.21 16.03 6.39
CA TYR A 318 -11.65 16.85 5.26
C TYR A 318 -11.27 18.32 5.45
N GLY A 319 -11.59 18.90 6.61
CA GLY A 319 -11.29 20.30 6.93
C GLY A 319 -9.79 20.60 6.87
N ALA A 320 -8.95 19.71 7.41
CA ALA A 320 -7.51 19.86 7.40
C ALA A 320 -6.95 19.78 5.97
N LEU A 321 -7.36 18.76 5.20
CA LEU A 321 -6.92 18.60 3.81
C LEU A 321 -7.35 19.79 2.95
N ARG A 322 -8.60 20.25 3.10
CA ARG A 322 -9.12 21.41 2.36
C ARG A 322 -8.43 22.73 2.75
N LEU A 323 -8.02 22.88 4.00
CA LEU A 323 -7.24 24.05 4.43
C LEU A 323 -5.88 24.09 3.78
N ILE A 324 -5.17 22.96 3.78
CA ILE A 324 -3.83 22.85 3.20
C ILE A 324 -3.88 23.00 1.67
N ASP A 325 -4.90 22.43 1.03
CA ASP A 325 -5.14 22.57 -0.41
C ASP A 325 -5.76 23.93 -0.79
N GLY A 326 -6.19 24.72 0.18
CA GLY A 326 -6.86 25.99 -0.07
C GLY A 326 -5.87 27.12 -0.44
N PRO A 327 -6.33 28.14 -1.20
CA PRO A 327 -5.50 29.29 -1.58
C PRO A 327 -5.03 30.12 -0.35
N ALA A 328 -5.69 29.94 0.80
CA ALA A 328 -5.35 30.63 2.04
C ALA A 328 -4.01 30.19 2.65
N LEU A 329 -3.60 28.93 2.44
CA LEU A 329 -2.33 28.38 2.96
C LEU A 329 -1.35 28.03 1.84
N GLU A 330 -1.73 28.18 0.58
CA GLU A 330 -0.93 27.84 -0.59
C GLU A 330 0.48 28.45 -0.55
N PRO A 331 0.68 29.77 -0.31
CA PRO A 331 2.03 30.34 -0.28
C PRO A 331 2.91 29.78 0.86
N ALA A 332 2.32 29.44 2.01
CA ALA A 332 3.05 28.78 3.10
C ALA A 332 3.40 27.33 2.78
N VAL A 333 2.51 26.60 2.11
CA VAL A 333 2.78 25.24 1.63
C VAL A 333 3.92 25.28 0.61
N GLU A 334 3.86 26.16 -0.40
CA GLU A 334 4.93 26.34 -1.40
C GLU A 334 6.27 26.69 -0.75
N ARG A 335 6.28 27.65 0.18
CA ARG A 335 7.49 28.04 0.91
C ARG A 335 8.05 26.88 1.73
N ARG A 336 7.20 26.05 2.36
CA ARG A 336 7.64 24.87 3.12
C ARG A 336 8.06 23.72 2.22
N LEU A 337 7.54 23.60 1.01
CA LEU A 337 7.96 22.60 0.04
C LEU A 337 9.41 22.76 -0.40
N ALA A 338 9.99 23.96 -0.23
CA ALA A 338 11.43 24.15 -0.38
C ALA A 338 12.26 23.48 0.74
N ALA A 339 11.67 23.21 1.91
CA ALA A 339 12.37 22.60 3.03
C ALA A 339 12.60 21.09 2.81
N PRO A 340 13.79 20.56 3.15
CA PRO A 340 14.08 19.13 3.12
C PRO A 340 13.01 18.31 3.85
N SER A 341 12.55 17.24 3.22
CA SER A 341 11.58 16.26 3.75
C SER A 341 10.12 16.72 3.93
N PHE A 342 9.81 18.02 3.81
CA PHE A 342 8.45 18.50 4.04
C PHE A 342 7.45 17.92 3.03
N GLY A 343 7.78 17.97 1.73
CA GLY A 343 6.94 17.41 0.68
C GLY A 343 6.69 15.91 0.89
N VAL A 344 7.74 15.15 1.22
CA VAL A 344 7.66 13.71 1.50
C VAL A 344 6.71 13.42 2.66
N ARG A 345 6.83 14.16 3.76
CA ARG A 345 5.96 14.01 4.93
C ARG A 345 4.51 14.31 4.58
N LEU A 346 4.27 15.40 3.86
CA LEU A 346 2.92 15.82 3.46
C LEU A 346 2.26 14.80 2.52
N LEU A 347 3.03 14.22 1.60
CA LEU A 347 2.57 13.10 0.76
C LEU A 347 2.22 11.86 1.59
N GLY A 348 3.06 11.50 2.56
CA GLY A 348 2.80 10.39 3.47
C GLY A 348 1.51 10.59 4.29
N GLN A 349 1.29 11.81 4.79
CA GLN A 349 0.06 12.19 5.51
C GLN A 349 -1.17 12.13 4.60
N ALA A 350 -1.09 12.68 3.38
CA ALA A 350 -2.18 12.64 2.42
C ALA A 350 -2.56 11.19 2.04
N ALA A 351 -1.56 10.34 1.80
CA ALA A 351 -1.77 8.92 1.52
C ALA A 351 -2.40 8.18 2.70
N ALA A 352 -1.93 8.44 3.93
CA ALA A 352 -2.50 7.82 5.11
C ALA A 352 -3.94 8.30 5.38
N ALA A 353 -4.21 9.60 5.29
CA ALA A 353 -5.54 10.18 5.41
C ALA A 353 -6.51 9.54 4.40
N GLN A 354 -6.07 9.35 3.16
CA GLN A 354 -6.90 8.74 2.12
C GLN A 354 -7.21 7.27 2.40
N ARG A 355 -6.24 6.48 2.86
CA ARG A 355 -6.48 5.08 3.25
C ARG A 355 -7.54 4.97 4.35
N LEU A 356 -7.49 5.87 5.32
CA LEU A 356 -8.47 5.91 6.41
C LEU A 356 -9.87 6.23 5.90
N LEU A 357 -9.98 7.22 5.00
CA LEU A 357 -11.25 7.60 4.38
C LEU A 357 -11.86 6.45 3.56
N LEU A 358 -11.04 5.61 2.93
CA LEU A 358 -11.51 4.47 2.15
C LEU A 358 -11.93 3.26 3.01
N ALA A 359 -11.30 3.07 4.18
CA ALA A 359 -11.61 1.94 5.06
C ALA A 359 -12.97 2.05 5.77
N SER A 360 -13.59 3.24 5.79
CA SER A 360 -14.90 3.44 6.41
C SER A 360 -16.03 2.78 5.63
N ALA A 361 -16.89 2.02 6.32
CA ALA A 361 -18.12 1.43 5.76
C ALA A 361 -19.35 2.35 5.92
N ASP A 362 -19.20 3.53 6.52
CA ASP A 362 -20.33 4.43 6.79
C ASP A 362 -20.83 5.08 5.49
N GLN A 363 -22.04 4.70 5.08
CA GLN A 363 -22.71 5.22 3.89
C GLN A 363 -23.18 6.68 4.06
N ALA A 364 -23.44 7.11 5.30
CA ALA A 364 -23.91 8.48 5.59
C ALA A 364 -22.80 9.53 5.38
N ALA A 365 -21.55 9.10 5.24
CA ALA A 365 -20.37 9.97 5.09
C ALA A 365 -19.76 9.92 3.68
N VAL A 366 -20.40 9.29 2.70
CA VAL A 366 -19.81 9.07 1.37
C VAL A 366 -19.39 10.37 0.68
N ASP A 367 -20.26 11.40 0.65
CA ASP A 367 -19.94 12.70 0.03
C ASP A 367 -18.72 13.37 0.69
N VAL A 368 -18.65 13.34 2.02
CA VAL A 368 -17.51 13.92 2.78
C VAL A 368 -16.24 13.14 2.50
N ARG A 369 -16.32 11.81 2.37
CA ARG A 369 -15.18 10.94 2.05
C ARG A 369 -14.67 11.20 0.64
N VAL A 370 -15.55 11.27 -0.35
CA VAL A 370 -15.18 11.59 -1.74
C VAL A 370 -14.52 12.95 -1.81
N ALA A 371 -15.10 13.96 -1.16
CA ALA A 371 -14.53 15.31 -1.11
C ALA A 371 -13.15 15.36 -0.42
N ALA A 372 -12.96 14.58 0.65
CA ALA A 372 -11.69 14.49 1.36
C ALA A 372 -10.62 13.73 0.58
N CYS A 373 -10.99 12.64 -0.08
CA CYS A 373 -10.10 11.94 -1.00
C CYS A 373 -9.67 12.83 -2.16
N ALA A 374 -10.59 13.62 -2.72
CA ALA A 374 -10.29 14.57 -3.78
C ALA A 374 -9.33 15.67 -3.29
N ALA A 375 -9.54 16.20 -2.08
CA ALA A 375 -8.62 17.17 -1.47
C ALA A 375 -7.23 16.59 -1.23
N ALA A 376 -7.14 15.34 -0.74
CA ALA A 376 -5.86 14.64 -0.59
C ALA A 376 -5.14 14.45 -1.94
N ALA A 377 -5.87 14.12 -3.00
CA ALA A 377 -5.32 13.95 -4.35
C ALA A 377 -4.81 15.25 -4.96
N ARG A 378 -5.57 16.35 -4.79
CA ARG A 378 -5.12 17.69 -5.19
C ARG A 378 -3.84 18.09 -4.48
N LEU A 379 -3.82 17.91 -3.17
CA LEU A 379 -2.66 18.23 -2.36
C LEU A 379 -1.44 17.41 -2.79
N ALA A 380 -1.60 16.09 -2.92
CA ALA A 380 -0.52 15.20 -3.34
C ALA A 380 0.04 15.57 -4.72
N CYS A 381 -0.84 15.88 -5.67
CA CYS A 381 -0.43 16.35 -6.99
C CYS A 381 0.34 17.67 -6.93
N ARG A 382 -0.16 18.68 -6.20
CA ARG A 382 0.51 19.98 -6.09
C ARG A 382 1.91 19.82 -5.53
N VAL A 383 2.04 19.01 -4.47
CA VAL A 383 3.34 18.68 -3.87
C VAL A 383 4.24 18.00 -4.90
N ALA A 384 3.74 17.00 -5.63
CA ALA A 384 4.51 16.30 -6.66
C ALA A 384 4.95 17.23 -7.81
N GLN A 385 4.06 18.10 -8.30
CA GLN A 385 4.36 19.08 -9.35
C GLN A 385 5.44 20.06 -8.90
N GLN A 386 5.35 20.58 -7.68
CA GLN A 386 6.35 21.51 -7.16
C GLN A 386 7.71 20.82 -6.99
N LEU A 387 7.74 19.59 -6.49
CA LEU A 387 8.97 18.81 -6.36
C LEU A 387 9.60 18.53 -7.74
N LEU A 388 8.78 18.18 -8.73
CA LEU A 388 9.24 17.97 -10.10
C LEU A 388 9.76 19.26 -10.74
N ALA A 389 9.06 20.39 -10.57
CA ALA A 389 9.50 21.69 -11.06
C ALA A 389 10.84 22.11 -10.44
N ASN A 390 10.99 21.94 -9.13
CA ASN A 390 12.24 22.18 -8.42
C ASN A 390 13.38 21.28 -8.94
N HIS A 391 13.08 20.02 -9.23
CA HIS A 391 14.04 19.08 -9.78
C HIS A 391 14.48 19.48 -11.20
N ILE A 392 13.54 19.81 -12.09
CA ILE A 392 13.84 20.27 -13.45
C ILE A 392 14.67 21.55 -13.42
N ALA A 393 14.31 22.52 -12.57
CA ALA A 393 15.07 23.75 -12.41
C ALA A 393 16.52 23.49 -11.94
N ARG A 394 16.71 22.53 -11.03
CA ARG A 394 18.05 22.09 -10.58
C ARG A 394 18.82 21.38 -11.70
N GLN A 395 18.18 20.53 -12.48
CA GLN A 395 18.81 19.86 -13.63
C GLN A 395 19.24 20.88 -14.69
N GLN A 396 18.41 21.89 -14.98
CA GLN A 396 18.75 22.98 -15.89
C GLN A 396 19.93 23.80 -15.38
N ALA A 397 19.93 24.17 -14.10
CA ALA A 397 21.07 24.87 -13.47
C ALA A 397 22.36 24.02 -13.45
N ALA A 398 22.25 22.71 -13.28
CA ALA A 398 23.38 21.79 -13.37
C ALA A 398 23.91 21.61 -14.81
N ALA A 399 23.04 21.63 -15.82
CA ALA A 399 23.46 21.55 -17.22
C ALA A 399 24.34 22.75 -17.62
N GLU A 400 24.18 23.90 -16.95
CA GLU A 400 25.03 25.08 -17.10
C GLU A 400 26.37 24.97 -16.35
N ALA A 401 26.53 23.99 -15.45
CA ALA A 401 27.72 23.75 -14.63
C ALA A 401 28.30 22.33 -14.87
N PRO A 402 29.25 22.17 -15.82
CA PRO A 402 29.81 20.86 -16.18
C PRO A 402 30.36 20.09 -14.97
N GLY A 403 29.81 18.91 -14.68
CA GLY A 403 30.29 17.99 -13.65
C GLY A 403 29.41 17.84 -12.40
N ALA A 404 28.33 18.60 -12.25
CA ALA A 404 27.42 18.47 -11.11
C ALA A 404 26.35 17.38 -11.35
N CYS A 405 26.57 16.16 -10.83
CA CYS A 405 25.47 15.20 -10.67
C CYS A 405 24.63 15.62 -9.45
N ILE A 406 23.46 16.22 -9.68
CA ILE A 406 22.55 16.62 -8.60
C ILE A 406 21.55 15.49 -8.38
N SER A 407 21.87 14.58 -7.46
CA SER A 407 20.87 13.71 -6.84
C SER A 407 20.00 14.56 -5.91
N ASP A 408 18.70 14.67 -6.19
CA ASP A 408 17.77 15.31 -5.27
C ASP A 408 17.33 14.30 -4.19
N PRO A 409 17.78 14.44 -2.93
CA PRO A 409 17.46 13.47 -1.88
C PRO A 409 15.97 13.43 -1.54
N GLN A 410 15.17 14.40 -1.99
CA GLN A 410 13.73 14.44 -1.73
C GLN A 410 12.89 13.73 -2.79
N LEU A 411 13.37 13.70 -4.04
CA LEU A 411 12.59 13.19 -5.17
C LEU A 411 12.27 11.70 -4.98
N MET A 412 13.27 10.96 -4.50
CA MET A 412 13.19 9.53 -4.27
C MET A 412 12.16 9.12 -3.21
N PRO A 413 12.21 9.64 -1.97
CA PRO A 413 11.17 9.39 -0.98
C PRO A 413 9.79 9.91 -1.39
N ALA A 414 9.73 11.02 -2.15
CA ALA A 414 8.46 11.57 -2.64
C ALA A 414 7.82 10.66 -3.69
N ALA A 415 8.60 10.14 -4.64
CA ALA A 415 8.15 9.14 -5.60
C ALA A 415 7.63 7.88 -4.90
N ALA A 416 8.34 7.39 -3.88
CA ALA A 416 7.89 6.25 -3.08
C ALA A 416 6.57 6.53 -2.34
N ALA A 417 6.42 7.71 -1.73
CA ALA A 417 5.17 8.13 -1.10
C ALA A 417 4.02 8.24 -2.10
N MET A 418 4.31 8.72 -3.32
CA MET A 418 3.33 8.78 -4.40
C MET A 418 2.87 7.39 -4.86
N LEU A 419 3.77 6.41 -4.96
CA LEU A 419 3.38 5.04 -5.29
C LEU A 419 2.42 4.46 -4.23
N GLN A 420 2.61 4.79 -2.95
CA GLN A 420 1.67 4.38 -1.89
C GLN A 420 0.32 5.11 -1.94
N PHE A 421 0.29 6.29 -2.55
CA PHE A 421 -0.91 7.13 -2.70
C PHE A 421 -1.82 6.65 -3.84
N VAL A 422 -1.23 6.22 -4.97
CA VAL A 422 -1.97 5.87 -6.20
C VAL A 422 -3.13 4.88 -5.98
N PRO A 423 -2.99 3.77 -5.22
CA PRO A 423 -4.11 2.84 -5.02
C PRO A 423 -5.34 3.48 -4.39
N ALA A 424 -5.13 4.33 -3.39
CA ALA A 424 -6.20 5.03 -2.69
C ALA A 424 -6.84 6.09 -3.60
N ALA A 425 -6.03 6.80 -4.37
CA ALA A 425 -6.49 7.77 -5.36
C ALA A 425 -7.32 7.13 -6.48
N ALA A 426 -6.90 5.97 -6.97
CA ALA A 426 -7.65 5.21 -7.95
C ALA A 426 -9.00 4.73 -7.39
N ALA A 427 -9.06 4.28 -6.13
CA ALA A 427 -10.30 3.89 -5.49
C ALA A 427 -11.27 5.08 -5.34
N ALA A 428 -10.77 6.22 -4.86
CA ALA A 428 -11.57 7.44 -4.74
C ALA A 428 -12.11 7.92 -6.09
N PHE A 429 -11.29 7.84 -7.15
CA PHE A 429 -11.72 8.18 -8.51
C PHE A 429 -12.87 7.29 -8.99
N ARG A 430 -12.79 5.97 -8.74
CA ARG A 430 -13.88 5.05 -9.08
C ARG A 430 -15.17 5.36 -8.33
N MET A 431 -15.08 5.69 -7.04
CA MET A 431 -16.24 6.07 -6.24
C MET A 431 -16.91 7.32 -6.81
N ALA A 432 -16.15 8.39 -7.04
CA ALA A 432 -16.65 9.65 -7.60
C ALA A 432 -17.33 9.43 -8.95
N ALA A 433 -16.69 8.69 -9.87
CA ALA A 433 -17.28 8.43 -11.18
C ALA A 433 -18.52 7.51 -11.12
N SER A 434 -18.62 6.64 -10.11
CA SER A 434 -19.81 5.79 -9.93
C SER A 434 -21.03 6.56 -9.42
N GLU A 435 -20.82 7.54 -8.53
CA GLU A 435 -21.86 8.44 -8.05
C GLU A 435 -22.36 9.34 -9.18
N GLU A 436 -21.43 9.86 -9.99
CA GLU A 436 -21.72 10.65 -11.18
C GLU A 436 -22.65 9.89 -12.15
N ALA A 437 -22.36 8.60 -12.37
CA ALA A 437 -23.19 7.74 -13.21
C ALA A 437 -24.58 7.45 -12.61
N GLN A 438 -24.72 7.42 -11.29
CA GLN A 438 -25.99 7.15 -10.60
C GLN A 438 -26.92 8.37 -10.54
N GLN A 439 -26.36 9.58 -10.45
CA GLN A 439 -27.15 10.80 -10.27
C GLN A 439 -27.98 11.18 -11.49
N GLY A 440 -27.70 10.64 -12.68
CA GLY A 440 -28.55 10.78 -13.88
C GLY A 440 -28.85 12.22 -14.33
N GLY A 441 -28.22 13.21 -13.69
CA GLY A 441 -28.37 14.63 -13.96
C GLY A 441 -27.59 15.03 -15.21
N ALA A 442 -28.18 15.90 -16.02
CA ALA A 442 -27.68 16.27 -17.35
C ALA A 442 -26.28 16.91 -17.35
N ASP A 443 -25.82 17.47 -16.22
CA ASP A 443 -24.50 18.08 -16.08
C ASP A 443 -23.83 17.59 -14.79
N PRO A 444 -22.85 16.69 -14.88
CA PRO A 444 -22.05 16.32 -13.71
C PRO A 444 -21.06 17.44 -13.34
N PRO A 445 -20.48 17.42 -12.12
CA PRO A 445 -19.36 18.27 -11.75
C PRO A 445 -18.08 17.83 -12.50
N GLU A 446 -18.07 18.06 -13.81
CA GLU A 446 -17.01 17.73 -14.76
C GLU A 446 -15.63 18.25 -14.32
N ALA A 447 -15.60 19.35 -13.56
CA ALA A 447 -14.39 19.94 -13.01
C ALA A 447 -13.62 19.01 -12.04
N ASP A 448 -14.32 18.18 -11.26
CA ASP A 448 -13.68 17.35 -10.23
C ASP A 448 -13.07 16.08 -10.84
N THR A 449 -13.79 15.36 -11.71
CA THR A 449 -13.27 14.16 -12.40
C THR A 449 -12.15 14.52 -13.38
N TRP A 450 -12.29 15.65 -14.10
CA TRP A 450 -11.24 16.21 -14.97
C TRP A 450 -9.99 16.57 -14.17
N GLY A 451 -10.16 17.33 -13.09
CA GLY A 451 -9.08 17.72 -12.19
C GLY A 451 -8.34 16.50 -11.65
N LEU A 452 -9.07 15.48 -11.18
CA LEU A 452 -8.50 14.23 -10.69
C LEU A 452 -7.67 13.51 -11.75
N CYS A 453 -8.09 13.50 -13.02
CA CYS A 453 -7.31 12.89 -14.10
C CYS A 453 -5.96 13.59 -14.30
N VAL A 454 -5.98 14.93 -14.37
CA VAL A 454 -4.77 15.76 -14.49
C VAL A 454 -3.85 15.56 -13.29
N TRP A 455 -4.43 15.49 -12.09
CA TRP A 455 -3.67 15.34 -10.85
C TRP A 455 -3.02 13.97 -10.73
N LEU A 456 -3.75 12.90 -11.05
CA LEU A 456 -3.20 11.54 -11.08
C LEU A 456 -2.07 11.43 -12.11
N ALA A 457 -2.23 12.05 -13.29
CA ALA A 457 -1.19 12.03 -14.32
C ALA A 457 0.10 12.72 -13.83
N ALA A 458 -0.03 13.90 -13.20
CA ALA A 458 1.12 14.61 -12.64
C ALA A 458 1.77 13.84 -11.48
N ALA A 459 0.96 13.24 -10.60
CA ALA A 459 1.39 12.38 -9.50
C ALA A 459 2.24 11.19 -9.99
N ILE A 460 1.84 10.56 -11.10
CA ILE A 460 2.52 9.41 -11.70
C ILE A 460 3.80 9.82 -12.45
N ASN A 461 3.84 11.04 -12.99
CA ASN A 461 5.05 11.56 -13.65
C ASN A 461 6.23 11.76 -12.68
N LEU A 462 5.98 11.95 -11.39
CA LEU A 462 7.04 12.13 -10.40
C LEU A 462 7.94 10.89 -10.28
N PRO A 463 7.40 9.66 -10.08
CA PRO A 463 8.19 8.45 -10.28
C PRO A 463 8.88 8.41 -11.63
N LEU A 464 8.19 8.68 -12.75
CA LEU A 464 8.82 8.62 -14.08
C LEU A 464 10.04 9.55 -14.26
N ALA A 465 10.14 10.62 -13.48
CA ALA A 465 11.30 11.52 -13.49
C ALA A 465 12.49 10.99 -12.67
N CYS A 466 12.28 9.98 -11.81
CA CYS A 466 13.33 9.30 -11.07
C CYS A 466 13.94 8.17 -11.91
N GLU A 467 15.20 7.83 -11.67
CA GLU A 467 15.80 6.63 -12.22
C GLU A 467 15.10 5.40 -11.61
N PRO A 468 14.41 4.56 -12.41
CA PRO A 468 13.59 3.48 -11.87
C PRO A 468 14.36 2.47 -11.01
N ALA A 469 15.62 2.19 -11.37
CA ALA A 469 16.48 1.28 -10.62
C ALA A 469 16.70 1.79 -9.18
N ALA A 470 16.97 3.09 -9.00
CA ALA A 470 17.15 3.69 -7.68
C ALA A 470 15.85 3.69 -6.84
N VAL A 471 14.69 3.73 -7.49
CA VAL A 471 13.38 3.67 -6.82
C VAL A 471 13.10 2.30 -6.24
N LEU A 472 13.50 1.26 -6.95
CA LEU A 472 13.15 -0.11 -6.63
C LEU A 472 14.26 -0.86 -5.88
N SER A 473 15.51 -0.43 -5.95
CA SER A 473 16.67 -1.16 -5.41
C SER A 473 16.65 -1.33 -3.89
N ASP A 474 16.14 -0.35 -3.13
CA ASP A 474 16.41 -0.28 -1.69
C ASP A 474 15.50 -1.13 -0.80
N CYS A 475 14.29 -1.54 -1.23
CA CYS A 475 13.37 -2.27 -0.34
C CYS A 475 12.23 -2.98 -1.07
N SER A 476 11.96 -4.23 -0.68
CA SER A 476 10.77 -5.01 -1.10
C SER A 476 9.45 -4.25 -0.88
N SER A 477 9.35 -3.41 0.15
CA SER A 477 8.14 -2.60 0.40
C SER A 477 7.86 -1.55 -0.69
N ARG A 478 8.89 -0.95 -1.29
CA ARG A 478 8.73 0.02 -2.39
C ARG A 478 8.28 -0.66 -3.66
N LEU A 479 8.85 -1.83 -3.93
CA LEU A 479 8.46 -2.66 -5.06
C LEU A 479 7.00 -3.15 -4.93
N ALA A 480 6.60 -3.55 -3.71
CA ALA A 480 5.20 -3.91 -3.43
C ALA A 480 4.25 -2.71 -3.64
N ALA A 481 4.63 -1.52 -3.17
CA ALA A 481 3.87 -0.30 -3.38
C ALA A 481 3.76 0.06 -4.87
N TRP A 482 4.83 -0.12 -5.64
CA TRP A 482 4.81 0.04 -7.10
C TRP A 482 3.84 -0.95 -7.77
N CYS A 483 3.89 -2.23 -7.39
CA CYS A 483 2.99 -3.25 -7.95
C CYS A 483 1.52 -2.90 -7.66
N ALA A 484 1.23 -2.45 -6.44
CA ALA A 484 -0.11 -2.00 -6.05
C ALA A 484 -0.55 -0.75 -6.81
N ALA A 485 0.35 0.21 -7.01
CA ALA A 485 0.10 1.42 -7.80
C ALA A 485 -0.20 1.09 -9.27
N ALA A 486 0.61 0.22 -9.87
CA ALA A 486 0.42 -0.24 -11.25
C ALA A 486 -0.89 -1.01 -11.40
N ASP A 487 -1.18 -1.95 -10.50
CA ASP A 487 -2.44 -2.70 -10.48
C ASP A 487 -3.65 -1.75 -10.38
N ALA A 488 -3.65 -0.84 -9.41
CA ALA A 488 -4.74 0.09 -9.21
C ALA A 488 -4.91 1.08 -10.39
N GLY A 489 -3.80 1.51 -10.96
CA GLY A 489 -3.77 2.38 -12.13
C GLY A 489 -4.33 1.71 -13.38
N LEU A 490 -3.88 0.49 -13.70
CA LEU A 490 -4.40 -0.27 -14.85
C LEU A 490 -5.92 -0.50 -14.74
N ARG A 491 -6.45 -0.72 -13.53
CA ARG A 491 -7.89 -0.88 -13.28
C ARG A 491 -8.72 0.37 -13.61
N LEU A 492 -8.11 1.55 -13.72
CA LEU A 492 -8.81 2.78 -14.11
C LEU A 492 -9.07 2.87 -15.61
N LEU A 493 -8.30 2.15 -16.45
CA LEU A 493 -8.37 2.30 -17.90
C LEU A 493 -9.79 2.17 -18.49
N PRO A 494 -10.63 1.17 -18.10
CA PRO A 494 -11.98 1.06 -18.65
C PRO A 494 -12.86 2.27 -18.31
N LEU A 495 -12.69 2.82 -17.10
CA LEU A 495 -13.43 4.00 -16.68
C LEU A 495 -12.98 5.24 -17.44
N LEU A 496 -11.66 5.41 -17.61
CA LEU A 496 -11.09 6.53 -18.37
C LEU A 496 -11.51 6.52 -19.84
N VAL A 497 -11.57 5.34 -20.47
CA VAL A 497 -12.09 5.21 -21.85
C VAL A 497 -13.54 5.65 -21.93
N ARG A 498 -14.40 5.19 -21.01
CA ARG A 498 -15.82 5.58 -21.00
C ARG A 498 -16.03 7.07 -20.77
N LEU A 499 -15.32 7.66 -19.81
CA LEU A 499 -15.39 9.10 -19.55
C LEU A 499 -14.96 9.90 -20.79
N GLN A 500 -13.89 9.45 -21.46
CA GLN A 500 -13.37 10.11 -22.65
C GLN A 500 -14.35 10.06 -23.83
N LEU A 501 -15.01 8.91 -24.06
CA LEU A 501 -16.08 8.80 -25.07
C LEU A 501 -17.28 9.68 -24.71
N GLY A 502 -17.68 9.68 -23.43
CA GLY A 502 -18.75 10.55 -22.94
C GLY A 502 -18.47 12.03 -23.20
N TRP A 503 -17.24 12.49 -22.99
CA TRP A 503 -16.82 13.86 -23.31
C TRP A 503 -16.83 14.16 -24.80
N GLN A 504 -16.43 13.20 -25.65
CA GLN A 504 -16.43 13.37 -27.11
C GLN A 504 -17.84 13.44 -27.71
N GLN A 505 -18.80 12.73 -27.12
CA GLN A 505 -20.18 12.65 -27.61
C GLN A 505 -21.05 13.85 -27.19
N ARG A 506 -20.59 14.70 -26.25
CA ARG A 506 -21.37 15.86 -25.81
C ARG A 506 -21.40 16.95 -26.88
N PRO A 507 -22.59 17.51 -27.20
CA PRO A 507 -22.69 18.65 -28.09
C PRO A 507 -21.95 19.85 -27.48
N SER A 508 -21.18 20.56 -28.32
CA SER A 508 -20.27 21.65 -27.97
C SER A 508 -20.94 22.95 -27.50
N SER A 509 -22.13 22.86 -26.90
CA SER A 509 -22.89 24.01 -26.40
C SER A 509 -22.35 24.60 -25.08
N GLY A 510 -21.43 23.91 -24.40
CA GLY A 510 -20.69 24.46 -23.25
C GLY A 510 -19.50 25.32 -23.69
N PRO A 511 -18.98 26.22 -22.83
CA PRO A 511 -17.73 26.91 -23.11
C PRO A 511 -16.66 25.86 -23.41
N PRO A 512 -15.92 25.96 -24.53
CA PRO A 512 -14.89 25.00 -24.87
C PRO A 512 -13.93 24.95 -23.68
N VAL A 513 -13.81 23.77 -23.05
CA VAL A 513 -12.71 23.51 -22.14
C VAL A 513 -11.46 23.91 -22.91
N PRO A 514 -10.59 24.79 -22.39
CA PRO A 514 -9.44 25.29 -23.12
C PRO A 514 -8.50 24.13 -23.42
N SER A 515 -8.73 23.47 -24.56
CA SER A 515 -7.82 22.50 -25.13
C SER A 515 -6.76 23.33 -25.81
N GLU A 516 -5.62 23.52 -25.14
CA GLU A 516 -4.42 23.96 -25.85
C GLU A 516 -4.22 23.01 -27.04
N PRO A 517 -4.11 23.52 -28.27
CA PRO A 517 -3.96 22.68 -29.45
C PRO A 517 -2.75 21.75 -29.29
N GLY A 518 -3.01 20.44 -29.28
CA GLY A 518 -2.00 19.39 -29.12
C GLY A 518 -1.96 18.71 -27.74
N VAL A 519 -2.66 19.24 -26.73
CA VAL A 519 -2.78 18.56 -25.43
C VAL A 519 -3.90 17.52 -25.51
N PRO A 520 -3.61 16.22 -25.30
CA PRO A 520 -4.65 15.21 -25.29
C PRO A 520 -5.62 15.46 -24.13
N PRO A 521 -6.90 15.11 -24.28
CA PRO A 521 -7.86 15.24 -23.20
C PRO A 521 -7.38 14.41 -21.97
N PRO A 522 -7.67 14.83 -20.72
CA PRO A 522 -7.03 14.26 -19.53
C PRO A 522 -7.26 12.78 -19.32
N GLY A 523 -8.39 12.23 -19.78
CA GLY A 523 -8.64 10.80 -19.74
C GLY A 523 -7.61 10.05 -20.58
N ALA A 524 -7.37 10.54 -21.81
CA ALA A 524 -6.30 10.03 -22.66
C ALA A 524 -4.92 10.31 -22.06
N LEU A 525 -4.65 11.52 -21.54
CA LEU A 525 -3.37 11.86 -20.90
C LEU A 525 -3.06 10.90 -19.73
N LEU A 526 -4.01 10.69 -18.83
CA LEU A 526 -3.86 9.80 -17.69
C LEU A 526 -3.67 8.35 -18.14
N ALA A 527 -4.46 7.86 -19.10
CA ALA A 527 -4.29 6.52 -19.66
C ALA A 527 -2.86 6.33 -20.23
N ARG A 528 -2.35 7.31 -20.98
CA ARG A 528 -1.00 7.28 -21.52
C ARG A 528 0.07 7.29 -20.44
N VAL A 529 -0.09 8.13 -19.42
CA VAL A 529 0.85 8.22 -18.29
C VAL A 529 0.85 6.93 -17.47
N LEU A 530 -0.31 6.31 -17.25
CA LEU A 530 -0.42 5.00 -16.58
C LEU A 530 0.30 3.89 -17.36
N LEU A 531 0.09 3.83 -18.67
CA LEU A 531 0.79 2.87 -19.53
C LEU A 531 2.30 3.12 -19.56
N LYS A 532 2.74 4.38 -19.58
CA LYS A 532 4.16 4.76 -19.49
C LYS A 532 4.79 4.39 -18.15
N LEU A 533 4.14 4.72 -17.03
CA LEU A 533 4.61 4.34 -15.69
C LEU A 533 4.93 2.85 -15.65
N TRP A 534 3.98 2.06 -16.16
CA TRP A 534 4.14 0.62 -16.17
C TRP A 534 5.24 0.15 -17.12
N ALA A 535 5.26 0.64 -18.37
CA ALA A 535 6.24 0.23 -19.38
C ALA A 535 7.69 0.59 -19.00
N VAL A 536 7.91 1.76 -18.38
CA VAL A 536 9.25 2.24 -18.00
C VAL A 536 9.79 1.50 -16.78
N TYR A 537 8.93 1.18 -15.81
CA TYR A 537 9.38 0.61 -14.55
C TYR A 537 9.50 -0.91 -14.55
N LEU A 538 8.84 -1.61 -15.47
CA LEU A 538 8.78 -3.06 -15.43
C LEU A 538 10.13 -3.77 -15.70
N PRO A 539 11.02 -3.33 -16.61
CA PRO A 539 12.35 -3.93 -16.73
C PRO A 539 13.22 -3.76 -15.45
N PRO A 540 13.31 -2.56 -14.85
CA PRO A 540 13.97 -2.34 -13.56
C PRO A 540 13.45 -3.19 -12.39
N VAL A 541 12.18 -3.63 -12.43
CA VAL A 541 11.65 -4.59 -11.45
C VAL A 541 12.32 -5.95 -11.59
N SER A 542 12.54 -6.43 -12.82
CA SER A 542 13.23 -7.69 -13.07
C SER A 542 14.67 -7.63 -12.57
N ASP A 543 15.36 -6.52 -12.83
CA ASP A 543 16.73 -6.31 -12.35
C ASP A 543 16.79 -6.26 -10.83
N ALA A 544 15.89 -5.51 -10.18
CA ALA A 544 15.81 -5.42 -8.73
C ALA A 544 15.51 -6.79 -8.09
N LEU A 545 14.58 -7.57 -8.65
CA LEU A 545 14.25 -8.89 -8.15
C LEU A 545 15.41 -9.87 -8.31
N THR A 546 16.15 -9.80 -9.41
CA THR A 546 17.36 -10.60 -9.61
C THR A 546 18.37 -10.32 -8.48
N ILE A 547 18.66 -9.04 -8.20
CA ILE A 547 19.55 -8.63 -7.11
C ILE A 547 19.07 -9.15 -5.74
N HIS A 548 17.77 -9.08 -5.45
CA HIS A 548 17.22 -9.52 -4.15
C HIS A 548 17.12 -11.05 -3.99
N THR A 549 17.04 -11.78 -5.09
CA THR A 549 16.90 -13.26 -5.09
C THR A 549 18.22 -14.02 -5.12
N GLU A 550 19.34 -13.36 -5.48
CA GLU A 550 20.69 -13.98 -5.45
C GLU A 550 21.15 -14.39 -4.04
N THR A 551 20.57 -13.84 -2.96
CA THR A 551 20.87 -14.26 -1.58
C THR A 551 19.79 -15.19 -1.02
N SER A 552 20.18 -16.38 -0.55
CA SER A 552 19.22 -17.43 -0.13
C SER A 552 18.28 -17.02 1.01
N LEU A 553 18.75 -16.18 1.96
CA LEU A 553 17.94 -15.67 3.07
C LEU A 553 17.08 -14.46 2.66
N GLY A 554 17.59 -13.57 1.81
CA GLY A 554 16.84 -12.43 1.27
C GLY A 554 15.71 -12.84 0.32
N ALA A 555 15.92 -13.93 -0.43
CA ALA A 555 14.98 -14.46 -1.40
C ALA A 555 13.65 -14.88 -0.77
N VAL A 556 13.65 -15.55 0.38
CA VAL A 556 12.41 -16.08 0.99
C VAL A 556 11.52 -14.96 1.52
N GLU A 557 12.07 -13.98 2.24
CA GLU A 557 11.29 -12.88 2.79
C GLU A 557 10.82 -11.90 1.69
N THR A 558 11.68 -11.65 0.71
CA THR A 558 11.31 -10.91 -0.49
C THR A 558 10.19 -11.63 -1.24
N ALA A 559 10.30 -12.94 -1.47
CA ALA A 559 9.25 -13.74 -2.09
C ALA A 559 7.94 -13.69 -1.30
N ARG A 560 8.00 -13.79 0.04
CA ARG A 560 6.80 -13.69 0.88
C ARG A 560 6.12 -12.32 0.74
N THR A 561 6.90 -11.25 0.72
CA THR A 561 6.38 -9.87 0.62
C THR A 561 5.89 -9.55 -0.79
N MET A 562 6.56 -10.07 -1.82
CA MET A 562 6.38 -9.67 -3.22
C MET A 562 5.50 -10.60 -4.06
N ALA A 563 5.44 -11.89 -3.74
CA ALA A 563 4.73 -12.86 -4.57
C ALA A 563 3.26 -12.48 -4.74
N GLN A 564 2.60 -11.98 -3.69
CA GLN A 564 1.20 -11.55 -3.77
C GLN A 564 1.02 -10.30 -4.65
N PRO A 565 1.68 -9.15 -4.39
CA PRO A 565 1.56 -7.96 -5.24
C PRO A 565 1.85 -8.24 -6.72
N LEU A 566 2.88 -9.01 -7.03
CA LEU A 566 3.23 -9.36 -8.42
C LEU A 566 2.21 -10.30 -9.06
N SER A 567 1.70 -11.28 -8.31
CA SER A 567 0.64 -12.16 -8.82
C SER A 567 -0.65 -11.38 -9.10
N GLN A 568 -0.99 -10.40 -8.27
CA GLN A 568 -2.12 -9.51 -8.48
C GLN A 568 -1.91 -8.64 -9.72
N LEU A 569 -0.74 -7.99 -9.85
CA LEU A 569 -0.38 -7.20 -11.01
C LEU A 569 -0.45 -8.04 -12.30
N HIS A 570 0.19 -9.21 -12.32
CA HIS A 570 0.13 -10.13 -13.47
C HIS A 570 -1.31 -10.52 -13.82
N ALA A 571 -2.15 -10.83 -12.82
CA ALA A 571 -3.55 -11.15 -13.06
C ALA A 571 -4.32 -9.98 -13.70
N THR A 572 -4.04 -8.75 -13.28
CA THR A 572 -4.61 -7.51 -13.85
C THR A 572 -4.11 -7.26 -15.26
N VAL A 573 -2.83 -7.53 -15.52
CA VAL A 573 -2.21 -7.41 -16.84
C VAL A 573 -2.79 -8.42 -17.83
N CYS A 574 -3.05 -9.67 -17.40
CA CYS A 574 -3.79 -10.63 -18.24
C CYS A 574 -5.21 -10.13 -18.55
N ARG A 575 -5.90 -9.50 -17.59
CA ARG A 575 -7.22 -8.89 -17.84
C ARG A 575 -7.13 -7.70 -18.76
N LEU A 576 -6.06 -6.91 -18.69
CA LEU A 576 -5.82 -5.79 -19.59
C LEU A 576 -5.76 -6.27 -21.03
N VAL A 577 -5.07 -7.37 -21.30
CA VAL A 577 -5.07 -8.00 -22.64
C VAL A 577 -6.47 -8.43 -23.05
N HIS A 578 -7.21 -9.13 -22.19
CA HIS A 578 -8.57 -9.57 -22.52
C HIS A 578 -9.55 -8.41 -22.68
N TRP A 579 -9.37 -7.34 -21.92
CA TRP A 579 -10.14 -6.11 -22.03
C TRP A 579 -9.83 -5.37 -23.33
N ALA A 580 -8.54 -5.18 -23.64
CA ALA A 580 -8.10 -4.62 -24.91
C ALA A 580 -8.63 -5.47 -26.09
N ALA A 581 -8.64 -6.80 -25.93
CA ALA A 581 -9.26 -7.77 -26.83
C ALA A 581 -10.79 -7.63 -26.97
N ALA A 582 -11.41 -7.12 -25.91
CA ALA A 582 -12.79 -6.68 -25.75
C ALA A 582 -13.20 -5.50 -26.65
N LEU A 583 -12.29 -4.53 -26.78
CA LEU A 583 -12.60 -3.18 -27.26
C LEU A 583 -13.09 -3.19 -28.71
N ASP A 584 -14.11 -2.37 -28.97
CA ASP A 584 -14.47 -2.01 -30.33
C ASP A 584 -13.49 -0.97 -30.93
N ALA A 585 -13.69 -0.61 -32.19
CA ALA A 585 -12.80 0.31 -32.89
C ALA A 585 -12.84 1.74 -32.32
N GLU A 586 -13.98 2.18 -31.78
CA GLU A 586 -14.15 3.52 -31.21
C GLU A 586 -13.45 3.61 -29.85
N GLU A 587 -13.67 2.62 -28.98
CA GLU A 587 -12.98 2.49 -27.69
C GLU A 587 -11.47 2.33 -27.85
N ALA A 588 -11.02 1.54 -28.84
CA ALA A 588 -9.60 1.36 -29.11
C ALA A 588 -8.91 2.66 -29.60
N ALA A 589 -9.64 3.51 -30.33
CA ALA A 589 -9.12 4.78 -30.83
C ALA A 589 -8.83 5.80 -29.70
N VAL A 590 -9.49 5.66 -28.54
CA VAL A 590 -9.26 6.51 -27.37
C VAL A 590 -7.89 6.29 -26.73
N VAL A 591 -7.38 5.06 -26.79
CA VAL A 591 -6.08 4.71 -26.19
C VAL A 591 -5.20 4.05 -27.25
N PRO A 592 -4.72 4.82 -28.24
CA PRO A 592 -3.94 4.27 -29.35
C PRO A 592 -2.64 3.62 -28.89
N ASP A 593 -2.12 4.02 -27.72
CA ASP A 593 -0.94 3.40 -27.10
C ASP A 593 -1.19 1.92 -26.72
N LEU A 594 -2.45 1.48 -26.52
CA LEU A 594 -2.79 0.05 -26.38
C LEU A 594 -2.67 -0.74 -27.69
N ALA A 595 -2.75 -0.06 -28.85
CA ALA A 595 -2.56 -0.69 -30.14
C ALA A 595 -1.09 -1.06 -30.39
N ALA A 596 -0.15 -0.54 -29.58
CA ALA A 596 1.25 -0.94 -29.60
C ALA A 596 1.43 -2.29 -28.87
N TRP A 597 0.84 -3.35 -29.42
CA TRP A 597 0.71 -4.70 -28.85
C TRP A 597 2.03 -5.32 -28.35
N ARG A 598 3.17 -4.94 -28.93
CA ARG A 598 4.51 -5.36 -28.48
C ARG A 598 4.75 -5.03 -27.01
N TRP A 599 4.30 -3.86 -26.54
CA TRP A 599 4.45 -3.45 -25.13
C TRP A 599 3.60 -4.31 -24.20
N LEU A 600 2.34 -4.56 -24.56
CA LEU A 600 1.44 -5.40 -23.77
C LEU A 600 2.00 -6.81 -23.65
N ALA A 601 2.50 -7.39 -24.74
CA ALA A 601 3.14 -8.71 -24.74
C ALA A 601 4.34 -8.75 -23.77
N SER A 602 5.30 -7.84 -23.92
CA SER A 602 6.49 -7.78 -23.05
C SER A 602 6.11 -7.65 -21.58
N ALA A 603 5.04 -6.92 -21.30
CA ALA A 603 4.71 -6.60 -19.93
C ALA A 603 3.84 -7.67 -19.25
N VAL A 604 3.04 -8.39 -20.03
CA VAL A 604 2.44 -9.68 -19.64
C VAL A 604 3.54 -10.71 -19.33
N HIS A 605 4.57 -10.79 -20.19
CA HIS A 605 5.72 -11.68 -19.99
C HIS A 605 6.53 -11.36 -18.73
N ILE A 606 7.01 -10.12 -18.56
CA ILE A 606 7.88 -9.77 -17.43
C ILE A 606 7.12 -9.96 -16.11
N SER A 607 5.87 -9.51 -16.01
CA SER A 607 5.08 -9.72 -14.79
C SER A 607 4.84 -11.20 -14.48
N PHE A 608 4.72 -12.04 -15.50
CA PHE A 608 4.61 -13.50 -15.32
C PHE A 608 5.92 -14.11 -14.84
N LYS A 609 7.03 -13.86 -15.55
CA LYS A 609 8.36 -14.39 -15.22
C LYS A 609 8.75 -14.05 -13.78
N GLU A 610 8.60 -12.78 -13.40
CA GLU A 610 8.98 -12.34 -12.05
C GLU A 610 8.08 -12.93 -10.96
N ALA A 611 6.77 -13.05 -11.23
CA ALA A 611 5.88 -13.74 -10.32
C ALA A 611 6.16 -15.25 -10.27
N PHE A 612 6.57 -15.86 -11.38
CA PHE A 612 6.96 -17.28 -11.48
C PHE A 612 8.13 -17.57 -10.56
N GLU A 613 9.23 -16.83 -10.70
CA GLU A 613 10.45 -17.08 -9.93
C GLU A 613 10.23 -16.90 -8.43
N LEU A 614 9.49 -15.87 -8.02
CA LEU A 614 9.19 -15.65 -6.60
C LEU A 614 8.25 -16.71 -6.03
N ASN A 615 7.24 -17.14 -6.77
CA ASN A 615 6.36 -18.21 -6.31
C ASN A 615 7.08 -19.58 -6.30
N ARG A 616 8.11 -19.79 -7.14
CA ARG A 616 8.94 -21.00 -7.10
C ARG A 616 9.64 -21.15 -5.75
N ALA A 617 10.06 -20.05 -5.13
CA ALA A 617 10.61 -20.05 -3.78
C ALA A 617 9.57 -20.41 -2.67
N LEU A 618 8.27 -20.38 -2.98
CA LEU A 618 7.16 -20.66 -2.05
C LEU A 618 6.54 -22.04 -2.34
N ILE A 619 7.30 -23.11 -2.01
CA ILE A 619 7.11 -24.52 -2.38
C ILE A 619 5.64 -24.98 -2.61
N ASP A 620 4.72 -24.83 -1.66
CA ASP A 620 3.35 -25.43 -1.78
C ASP A 620 2.25 -24.48 -2.27
N THR A 621 2.23 -23.23 -1.80
CA THR A 621 1.21 -22.25 -2.20
C THR A 621 1.54 -21.64 -3.57
N GLY A 622 2.82 -21.54 -3.89
CA GLY A 622 3.31 -20.99 -5.16
C GLY A 622 2.89 -21.84 -6.34
N GLN A 623 3.10 -23.17 -6.29
CA GLN A 623 2.78 -24.07 -7.41
C GLN A 623 1.33 -23.99 -7.88
N ARG A 624 0.37 -24.00 -6.95
CA ARG A 624 -1.07 -23.87 -7.30
C ARG A 624 -1.37 -22.52 -7.92
N ARG A 625 -0.83 -21.43 -7.35
CA ARG A 625 -1.01 -20.08 -7.90
C ARG A 625 -0.40 -19.96 -9.30
N MET A 626 0.77 -20.55 -9.51
CA MET A 626 1.46 -20.58 -10.80
C MET A 626 0.70 -21.32 -11.88
N ALA A 627 0.05 -22.45 -11.56
CA ALA A 627 -0.81 -23.13 -12.50
C ALA A 627 -1.97 -22.26 -13.03
N ALA A 628 -2.64 -21.52 -12.13
CA ALA A 628 -3.71 -20.61 -12.53
C ALA A 628 -3.19 -19.40 -13.32
N MET A 629 -2.05 -18.84 -12.92
CA MET A 629 -1.39 -17.75 -13.64
C MET A 629 -1.02 -18.18 -15.05
N SER A 630 -0.31 -19.31 -15.20
CA SER A 630 0.09 -19.86 -16.51
C SER A 630 -1.11 -20.11 -17.42
N SER A 631 -2.21 -20.63 -16.87
CA SER A 631 -3.43 -20.86 -17.64
C SER A 631 -4.11 -19.57 -18.11
N ALA A 632 -4.05 -18.51 -17.30
CA ALA A 632 -4.57 -17.19 -17.67
C ALA A 632 -3.66 -16.51 -18.70
N HIS A 633 -2.36 -16.57 -18.46
CA HIS A 633 -1.30 -16.04 -19.30
C HIS A 633 -1.30 -16.67 -20.69
N ALA A 634 -1.37 -18.01 -20.78
CA ALA A 634 -1.56 -18.77 -22.01
C ALA A 634 -2.69 -18.23 -22.89
N ARG A 635 -3.87 -18.01 -22.30
CA ARG A 635 -5.02 -17.45 -23.03
C ARG A 635 -4.78 -16.01 -23.46
N ALA A 636 -4.18 -15.20 -22.61
CA ALA A 636 -3.83 -13.82 -22.93
C ALA A 636 -2.84 -13.79 -24.11
N LEU A 637 -1.80 -14.64 -24.08
CA LEU A 637 -0.79 -14.73 -25.12
C LEU A 637 -1.39 -15.14 -26.48
N ALA A 638 -2.29 -16.14 -26.51
CA ALA A 638 -2.99 -16.53 -27.73
C ALA A 638 -3.81 -15.36 -28.32
N VAL A 639 -4.48 -14.59 -27.46
CA VAL A 639 -5.23 -13.40 -27.87
C VAL A 639 -4.30 -12.30 -28.41
N VAL A 640 -3.15 -12.06 -27.75
CA VAL A 640 -2.13 -11.11 -28.20
C VAL A 640 -1.60 -11.49 -29.58
N ALA A 641 -1.22 -12.75 -29.76
CA ALA A 641 -0.68 -13.26 -31.03
C ALA A 641 -1.70 -13.11 -32.17
N SER A 642 -2.94 -13.57 -31.95
CA SER A 642 -4.02 -13.45 -32.93
C SER A 642 -4.31 -12.00 -33.33
N ARG A 643 -4.36 -11.08 -32.35
CA ARG A 643 -4.57 -9.64 -32.58
C ARG A 643 -3.46 -8.99 -33.38
N ALA A 644 -2.22 -9.38 -33.12
CA ALA A 644 -1.05 -8.84 -33.80
C ALA A 644 -0.83 -9.47 -35.19
N GLY A 645 -1.66 -10.44 -35.61
CA GLY A 645 -1.44 -11.24 -36.81
C GLY A 645 -0.15 -12.07 -36.73
N LEU A 646 0.35 -12.31 -35.51
CA LEU A 646 1.56 -13.07 -35.26
C LEU A 646 1.21 -14.53 -35.05
N GLN A 647 1.99 -15.41 -35.65
CA GLN A 647 2.00 -16.81 -35.26
C GLN A 647 2.98 -16.99 -34.09
N LEU A 648 2.59 -17.78 -33.08
CA LEU A 648 3.41 -18.00 -31.88
C LEU A 648 4.73 -18.72 -32.19
N ASP A 649 4.85 -19.37 -33.33
CA ASP A 649 6.03 -20.06 -33.83
C ASP A 649 7.07 -19.13 -34.51
N GLN A 650 6.71 -17.89 -34.83
CA GLN A 650 7.60 -16.91 -35.49
C GLN A 650 8.14 -15.84 -34.54
N ALA A 651 7.76 -15.89 -33.27
CA ALA A 651 7.93 -14.73 -32.40
C ALA A 651 9.41 -14.51 -32.00
N GLU A 652 9.88 -13.26 -32.15
CA GLU A 652 11.21 -12.79 -31.74
C GLU A 652 11.53 -13.18 -30.28
N GLY A 653 12.82 -13.41 -29.97
CA GLY A 653 13.36 -14.23 -28.86
C GLY A 653 12.88 -14.05 -27.41
N GLY A 654 11.90 -13.20 -27.11
CA GLY A 654 11.20 -13.15 -25.81
C GLY A 654 10.06 -14.17 -25.67
N SER A 655 9.38 -14.50 -26.77
CA SER A 655 8.22 -15.44 -26.76
C SER A 655 8.59 -16.86 -26.32
N ARG A 656 9.79 -17.34 -26.64
CA ARG A 656 10.25 -18.68 -26.29
C ARG A 656 10.29 -18.88 -24.77
N LEU A 657 10.93 -17.96 -24.05
CA LEU A 657 11.01 -18.05 -22.59
C LEU A 657 9.62 -17.97 -21.97
N GLU A 658 8.74 -17.13 -22.52
CA GLU A 658 7.34 -17.04 -22.10
C GLU A 658 6.62 -18.39 -22.25
N LEU A 659 6.69 -18.98 -23.44
CA LEU A 659 6.08 -20.27 -23.75
C LEU A 659 6.68 -21.37 -22.86
N MET A 660 7.99 -21.36 -22.62
CA MET A 660 8.66 -22.27 -21.71
C MET A 660 8.09 -22.19 -20.29
N TYR A 661 7.99 -20.99 -19.71
CA TYR A 661 7.43 -20.83 -18.36
C TYR A 661 5.93 -21.20 -18.31
N ILE A 662 5.16 -20.86 -19.34
CA ILE A 662 3.74 -21.27 -19.45
C ILE A 662 3.62 -22.79 -19.40
N VAL A 663 4.41 -23.47 -20.22
CA VAL A 663 4.38 -24.92 -20.35
C VAL A 663 4.91 -25.57 -19.07
N ALA A 664 5.97 -25.02 -18.46
CA ALA A 664 6.57 -25.52 -17.24
C ALA A 664 5.66 -25.42 -16.01
N ALA A 665 5.06 -24.24 -15.76
CA ALA A 665 4.15 -24.04 -14.62
C ALA A 665 2.72 -24.52 -14.89
N SER A 666 2.39 -24.90 -16.12
CA SER A 666 1.11 -25.55 -16.38
C SER A 666 1.11 -26.93 -15.73
N SER A 667 0.53 -27.00 -14.53
CA SER A 667 0.10 -28.26 -13.92
C SER A 667 -0.94 -28.99 -14.78
N CYS A 668 -1.39 -28.41 -15.88
CA CYS A 668 -2.32 -29.00 -16.83
C CYS A 668 -1.59 -30.00 -17.73
N LEU A 669 -2.34 -30.96 -18.26
CA LEU A 669 -1.82 -31.88 -19.27
C LEU A 669 -1.52 -31.17 -20.59
N PRO A 670 -0.67 -31.75 -21.46
CA PRO A 670 -0.53 -31.28 -22.83
C PRO A 670 -1.90 -31.16 -23.54
N SER A 671 -2.83 -32.07 -23.26
CA SER A 671 -4.20 -32.04 -23.81
C SER A 671 -5.08 -30.87 -23.33
N GLN A 672 -4.65 -30.16 -22.30
CA GLN A 672 -5.36 -29.01 -21.71
C GLN A 672 -4.71 -27.67 -22.06
N LEU A 673 -3.47 -27.70 -22.56
CA LEU A 673 -2.84 -26.54 -23.17
C LEU A 673 -3.43 -26.33 -24.57
N ASP A 674 -3.47 -25.07 -25.00
CA ASP A 674 -3.86 -24.75 -26.37
C ASP A 674 -2.84 -25.38 -27.33
N ALA A 675 -3.34 -26.09 -28.36
CA ALA A 675 -2.48 -26.74 -29.34
C ALA A 675 -1.55 -25.74 -30.04
N GLN A 676 -1.96 -24.47 -30.19
CA GLN A 676 -1.13 -23.40 -30.75
C GLN A 676 0.03 -23.02 -29.81
N ILE A 677 -0.16 -23.10 -28.50
CA ILE A 677 0.89 -22.81 -27.52
C ILE A 677 1.94 -23.91 -27.54
N LEU A 678 1.52 -25.18 -27.58
CA LEU A 678 2.45 -26.31 -27.68
C LEU A 678 3.21 -26.29 -29.02
N ALA A 679 2.51 -26.09 -30.14
CA ALA A 679 3.15 -25.99 -31.44
C ALA A 679 4.12 -24.79 -31.51
N GLY A 680 3.72 -23.64 -30.96
CA GLY A 680 4.58 -22.46 -30.86
C GLY A 680 5.81 -22.71 -29.99
N PHE A 681 5.65 -23.39 -28.85
CA PHE A 681 6.76 -23.75 -27.95
C PHE A 681 7.76 -24.68 -28.65
N ASP A 682 7.27 -25.74 -29.30
CA ASP A 682 8.08 -26.71 -30.02
C ASP A 682 8.88 -26.03 -31.15
N ALA A 683 8.20 -25.22 -31.96
CA ALA A 683 8.81 -24.50 -33.08
C ALA A 683 9.85 -23.47 -32.60
N CYS A 684 9.49 -22.61 -31.65
CA CYS A 684 10.42 -21.60 -31.09
C CYS A 684 11.64 -22.25 -30.45
N THR A 685 11.47 -23.37 -29.74
CA THR A 685 12.57 -24.07 -29.07
C THR A 685 13.54 -24.68 -30.08
N ARG A 686 13.01 -25.37 -31.11
CA ARG A 686 13.82 -25.92 -32.20
C ARG A 686 14.55 -24.85 -32.98
N GLN A 687 13.84 -23.78 -33.37
CA GLN A 687 14.43 -22.65 -34.09
C GLN A 687 15.55 -22.00 -33.27
N TYR A 688 15.33 -21.81 -31.96
CA TYR A 688 16.35 -21.29 -31.06
C TYR A 688 17.59 -22.16 -31.09
N TRP A 689 17.49 -23.47 -30.86
CA TRP A 689 18.69 -24.33 -30.90
C TRP A 689 19.37 -24.40 -32.28
N GLN A 690 18.60 -24.27 -33.36
CA GLN A 690 19.12 -24.33 -34.73
C GLN A 690 19.83 -23.06 -35.18
N GLN A 691 19.62 -21.91 -34.53
CA GLN A 691 20.34 -20.68 -34.87
C GLN A 691 21.84 -20.92 -34.69
N GLU A 692 22.62 -20.67 -35.74
CA GLU A 692 24.09 -20.82 -35.71
C GLU A 692 24.68 -20.02 -34.55
N ALA A 693 25.54 -20.70 -33.78
CA ALA A 693 26.30 -20.07 -32.72
C ALA A 693 27.78 -20.18 -33.04
N GLY A 694 28.51 -19.12 -32.69
CA GLY A 694 29.96 -19.10 -32.85
C GLY A 694 30.72 -20.07 -31.93
N SER A 695 30.10 -20.59 -30.86
CA SER A 695 30.75 -21.50 -29.91
C SER A 695 29.83 -22.64 -29.46
N ILE A 696 30.45 -23.77 -29.10
CA ILE A 696 29.78 -24.91 -28.44
C ILE A 696 29.18 -24.51 -27.09
N ASP A 697 29.87 -23.65 -26.32
CA ASP A 697 29.42 -23.17 -25.01
C ASP A 697 28.04 -22.54 -25.11
N PHE A 698 27.88 -21.64 -26.07
CA PHE A 698 26.62 -20.96 -26.28
C PHE A 698 25.52 -21.94 -26.67
N GLN A 699 25.80 -22.95 -27.52
CA GLN A 699 24.77 -23.95 -27.84
C GLN A 699 24.40 -24.83 -26.65
N ALA A 700 25.38 -25.29 -25.89
CA ALA A 700 25.15 -26.09 -24.69
C ALA A 700 24.34 -25.29 -23.65
N GLU A 701 24.68 -24.02 -23.43
CA GLU A 701 23.93 -23.10 -22.56
C GLU A 701 22.49 -22.90 -23.03
N ARG A 702 22.27 -22.73 -24.34
CA ARG A 702 20.93 -22.59 -24.92
C ARG A 702 20.05 -23.81 -24.71
N VAL A 703 20.62 -25.00 -24.92
CA VAL A 703 19.88 -26.25 -24.67
C VAL A 703 19.62 -26.39 -23.18
N HIS A 704 20.65 -26.22 -22.35
CA HIS A 704 20.57 -26.29 -20.88
C HIS A 704 19.49 -25.36 -20.31
N THR A 705 19.52 -24.07 -20.66
CA THR A 705 18.51 -23.08 -20.21
C THR A 705 17.10 -23.39 -20.69
N SER A 706 16.93 -24.15 -21.77
CA SER A 706 15.60 -24.54 -22.28
C SER A 706 15.03 -25.78 -21.58
N ILE A 707 15.89 -26.58 -20.94
CA ILE A 707 15.50 -27.84 -20.31
C ILE A 707 15.61 -27.80 -18.78
N TRP A 708 16.29 -26.81 -18.20
CA TRP A 708 16.58 -26.72 -16.76
C TRP A 708 15.33 -26.85 -15.88
N ASP A 709 14.22 -26.21 -16.26
CA ASP A 709 12.96 -26.35 -15.51
C ASP A 709 12.43 -27.80 -15.49
N GLY A 710 12.89 -28.67 -16.39
CA GLY A 710 12.54 -30.09 -16.36
C GLY A 710 13.01 -30.79 -15.08
N GLU A 711 13.99 -30.23 -14.36
CA GLU A 711 14.45 -30.76 -13.08
C GLU A 711 13.32 -30.71 -12.04
N ASP A 712 12.67 -29.56 -11.87
CA ASP A 712 11.65 -29.36 -10.84
C ASP A 712 10.25 -29.78 -11.30
N TRP A 713 10.03 -29.87 -12.62
CA TRP A 713 8.69 -30.00 -13.21
C TRP A 713 8.56 -31.27 -14.08
N PRO A 714 8.19 -32.44 -13.50
CA PRO A 714 8.13 -33.71 -14.22
C PRO A 714 7.20 -33.73 -15.44
N ARG A 715 6.15 -32.90 -15.45
CA ARG A 715 5.24 -32.78 -16.60
C ARG A 715 5.90 -32.06 -17.77
N PHE A 716 6.72 -31.04 -17.48
CA PHE A 716 7.53 -30.36 -18.47
C PHE A 716 8.61 -31.28 -19.03
N ALA A 717 9.32 -32.01 -18.15
CA ALA A 717 10.26 -33.05 -18.55
C ALA A 717 9.61 -34.08 -19.49
N ALA A 718 8.41 -34.55 -19.14
CA ALA A 718 7.68 -35.50 -19.97
C ALA A 718 7.32 -34.93 -21.35
N LEU A 719 6.94 -33.65 -21.43
CA LEU A 719 6.70 -32.97 -22.71
C LEU A 719 7.98 -32.88 -23.54
N LEU A 720 9.10 -32.42 -22.96
CA LEU A 720 10.39 -32.32 -23.65
C LEU A 720 10.82 -33.67 -24.26
N LEU A 721 10.58 -34.76 -23.53
CA LEU A 721 10.92 -36.11 -23.93
C LEU A 721 9.96 -36.69 -24.98
N THR A 722 8.65 -36.52 -24.80
CA THR A 722 7.62 -37.06 -25.73
C THR A 722 7.55 -36.27 -27.04
N GLY A 723 7.81 -34.95 -27.01
CA GLY A 723 7.92 -34.11 -28.20
C GLY A 723 9.26 -34.23 -28.94
N GLY A 724 10.18 -35.06 -28.45
CA GLY A 724 11.51 -35.25 -29.02
C GLY A 724 12.49 -34.10 -28.78
N LEU A 725 12.05 -32.99 -28.19
CA LEU A 725 12.86 -31.79 -27.97
C LEU A 725 14.16 -32.09 -27.22
N LEU A 726 14.15 -32.91 -26.16
CA LEU A 726 15.39 -33.23 -25.46
C LEU A 726 16.40 -33.95 -26.37
N ALA A 727 15.94 -34.87 -27.22
CA ALA A 727 16.80 -35.57 -28.16
C ALA A 727 17.37 -34.62 -29.22
N ASP A 728 16.54 -33.70 -29.74
CA ASP A 728 16.94 -32.71 -30.73
C ASP A 728 17.96 -31.71 -30.18
N GLY A 729 17.76 -31.23 -28.95
CA GLY A 729 18.72 -30.34 -28.28
C GLY A 729 20.08 -31.01 -28.09
N LEU A 730 20.11 -32.27 -27.64
CA LEU A 730 21.35 -33.03 -27.51
C LEU A 730 22.03 -33.29 -28.86
N ALA A 731 21.26 -33.56 -29.92
CA ALA A 731 21.79 -33.72 -31.27
C ALA A 731 22.44 -32.43 -31.80
N VAL A 732 21.87 -31.26 -31.50
CA VAL A 732 22.46 -29.95 -31.83
C VAL A 732 23.80 -29.75 -31.12
N VAL A 733 23.87 -30.11 -29.82
CA VAL A 733 25.12 -30.03 -29.05
C VAL A 733 26.15 -31.03 -29.58
N GLU A 734 25.76 -32.26 -29.90
CA GLU A 734 26.64 -33.27 -30.50
C GLU A 734 27.23 -32.78 -31.82
N ALA A 735 26.38 -32.28 -32.72
CA ALA A 735 26.81 -31.71 -33.99
C ALA A 735 27.80 -30.55 -33.80
N SER A 736 27.61 -29.75 -32.75
CA SER A 736 28.51 -28.64 -32.39
C SER A 736 29.85 -29.14 -31.85
N CYS A 737 29.86 -30.20 -31.01
CA CYS A 737 31.08 -30.87 -30.55
C CYS A 737 31.92 -31.37 -31.72
N LEU A 738 31.28 -32.03 -32.69
CA LEU A 738 31.95 -32.59 -33.86
C LEU A 738 32.60 -31.52 -34.74
N ARG A 739 32.02 -30.31 -34.82
CA ARG A 739 32.62 -29.19 -35.55
C ARG A 739 33.85 -28.59 -34.85
N CYS A 740 33.94 -28.71 -33.53
CA CYS A 740 35.01 -28.11 -32.73
C CYS A 740 36.23 -29.03 -32.50
N ASN A 741 36.25 -30.23 -33.07
CA ASN A 741 37.42 -31.12 -33.14
C ASN A 741 38.07 -31.43 -31.76
N ASP A 742 37.26 -31.96 -30.82
CA ASP A 742 37.71 -32.55 -29.54
C ASP A 742 38.53 -31.63 -28.61
N THR A 743 38.19 -30.34 -28.51
CA THR A 743 38.59 -29.54 -27.34
C THR A 743 37.96 -30.13 -26.06
N PRO A 744 38.64 -30.06 -24.89
CA PRO A 744 38.07 -30.51 -23.64
C PRO A 744 36.71 -29.84 -23.44
N LEU A 745 35.68 -30.65 -23.21
CA LEU A 745 34.31 -30.15 -23.16
C LEU A 745 34.18 -29.15 -22.00
N PRO A 746 33.64 -27.95 -22.27
CA PRO A 746 33.59 -26.88 -21.27
C PRO A 746 32.72 -27.21 -20.05
N SER A 747 32.83 -26.40 -18.99
CA SER A 747 32.05 -26.55 -17.75
C SER A 747 30.54 -26.60 -17.97
N ILE A 748 30.01 -25.83 -18.93
CA ILE A 748 28.58 -25.81 -19.27
C ILE A 748 28.08 -27.15 -19.82
N PHE A 749 28.94 -27.92 -20.49
CA PHE A 749 28.57 -29.27 -20.95
C PHE A 749 28.34 -30.21 -19.77
N ARG A 750 29.16 -30.10 -18.71
CA ARG A 750 28.94 -30.87 -17.48
C ARG A 750 27.62 -30.49 -16.82
N GLN A 751 27.28 -29.21 -16.81
CA GLN A 751 25.98 -28.74 -16.30
C GLN A 751 24.84 -29.32 -17.12
N LEU A 752 24.90 -29.23 -18.46
CA LEU A 752 23.91 -29.86 -19.35
C LEU A 752 23.71 -31.35 -19.07
N MET A 753 24.79 -32.12 -18.98
CA MET A 753 24.71 -33.56 -18.72
C MET A 753 24.14 -33.86 -17.33
N THR A 754 24.48 -33.03 -16.34
CA THR A 754 23.91 -33.13 -14.99
C THR A 754 22.41 -32.87 -15.04
N THR A 755 21.97 -31.82 -15.72
CA THR A 755 20.55 -31.48 -15.89
C THR A 755 19.79 -32.58 -16.61
N VAL A 756 20.31 -33.14 -17.71
CA VAL A 756 19.68 -34.28 -18.41
C VAL A 756 19.50 -35.46 -17.45
N TYR A 757 20.52 -35.76 -16.65
CA TYR A 757 20.45 -36.82 -15.65
C TYR A 757 19.39 -36.52 -14.58
N VAL A 758 19.38 -35.31 -14.02
CA VAL A 758 18.41 -34.88 -13.00
C VAL A 758 16.99 -34.92 -13.54
N ILE A 759 16.75 -34.46 -14.78
CA ILE A 759 15.45 -34.56 -15.46
C ILE A 759 14.98 -36.02 -15.52
N CYS A 760 15.85 -36.92 -15.98
CA CYS A 760 15.51 -38.35 -16.08
C CYS A 760 15.23 -38.96 -14.70
N TYR A 761 16.07 -38.64 -13.71
CA TYR A 761 15.91 -39.10 -12.34
C TYR A 761 14.60 -38.60 -11.71
N ASN A 762 14.30 -37.31 -11.83
CA ASN A 762 13.10 -36.69 -11.26
C ASN A 762 11.82 -37.17 -11.96
N LEU A 763 11.89 -37.50 -13.25
CA LEU A 763 10.82 -38.21 -13.95
C LEU A 763 10.59 -39.61 -13.36
N GLY A 764 11.66 -40.36 -13.06
CA GLY A 764 11.60 -41.62 -12.32
C GLY A 764 10.98 -41.48 -10.93
N GLN A 765 11.34 -40.43 -10.19
CA GLN A 765 10.73 -40.12 -8.88
C GLN A 765 9.25 -39.72 -8.99
N ALA A 766 8.88 -39.00 -10.04
CA ALA A 766 7.48 -38.69 -10.32
C ALA A 766 6.67 -39.96 -10.60
N ALA A 767 7.21 -40.88 -11.41
CA ALA A 767 6.64 -42.19 -11.63
C ALA A 767 6.46 -42.97 -10.32
N ALA A 768 7.49 -43.06 -9.48
CA ALA A 768 7.40 -43.72 -8.18
C ALA A 768 6.28 -43.13 -7.29
N ARG A 769 6.14 -41.80 -7.25
CA ARG A 769 5.08 -41.12 -6.50
C ARG A 769 3.68 -41.46 -7.00
N GLU A 770 3.48 -41.52 -8.32
CA GLU A 770 2.18 -41.92 -8.89
C GLU A 770 1.88 -43.39 -8.62
N LEU A 771 2.87 -44.29 -8.71
CA LEU A 771 2.70 -45.70 -8.34
C LEU A 771 2.30 -45.86 -6.86
N LEU A 772 2.90 -45.08 -5.96
CA LEU A 772 2.56 -45.07 -4.52
C LEU A 772 1.11 -44.63 -4.27
N LYS A 773 0.61 -43.63 -5.00
CA LYS A 773 -0.80 -43.18 -4.90
C LYS A 773 -1.78 -44.26 -5.36
N LEU A 774 -1.39 -45.09 -6.33
CA LEU A 774 -2.23 -46.17 -6.86
C LEU A 774 -2.23 -47.45 -6.00
N ALA A 775 -1.18 -47.67 -5.20
CA ALA A 775 -1.02 -48.89 -4.39
C ALA A 775 -2.25 -49.24 -3.50
N PRO A 776 -2.95 -48.29 -2.83
CA PRO A 776 -4.17 -48.60 -2.08
C PRO A 776 -5.33 -49.11 -2.96
N HIS A 777 -5.47 -48.60 -4.18
CA HIS A 777 -6.51 -49.03 -5.12
C HIS A 777 -6.26 -50.43 -5.66
N LEU A 778 -4.99 -50.76 -5.93
CA LEU A 778 -4.59 -52.10 -6.34
C LEU A 778 -4.84 -53.12 -5.23
N ARG A 779 -4.49 -52.79 -3.97
CA ARG A 779 -4.72 -53.68 -2.82
C ARG A 779 -6.20 -53.93 -2.52
N SER A 780 -7.07 -52.95 -2.79
CA SER A 780 -8.51 -53.06 -2.56
C SER A 780 -9.27 -53.76 -3.71
N GLY A 781 -8.59 -54.13 -4.81
CA GLY A 781 -9.22 -54.68 -6.00
C GLY A 781 -10.16 -53.71 -6.72
N SER A 782 -10.12 -52.41 -6.36
CA SER A 782 -10.96 -51.37 -6.95
C SER A 782 -10.35 -50.74 -8.21
N ALA A 783 -9.08 -51.04 -8.50
CA ALA A 783 -8.40 -50.58 -9.70
C ALA A 783 -9.01 -51.18 -10.97
N THR A 784 -9.21 -50.34 -11.99
CA THR A 784 -9.64 -50.82 -13.30
C THR A 784 -8.49 -51.57 -13.99
N MET A 785 -8.81 -52.47 -14.92
CA MET A 785 -7.82 -53.19 -15.73
C MET A 785 -6.86 -52.23 -16.46
N GLN A 786 -7.37 -51.06 -16.87
CA GLN A 786 -6.57 -50.01 -17.50
C GLN A 786 -5.54 -49.40 -16.54
N MET A 787 -5.93 -49.07 -15.29
CA MET A 787 -4.99 -48.57 -14.28
C MET A 787 -3.87 -49.56 -13.97
N CYS A 788 -4.18 -50.86 -13.90
CA CYS A 788 -3.18 -51.91 -13.72
C CYS A 788 -2.18 -51.98 -14.88
N ALA A 789 -2.65 -51.81 -16.12
CA ALA A 789 -1.79 -51.80 -17.32
C ALA A 789 -0.85 -50.59 -17.33
N HIS A 790 -1.35 -49.38 -17.00
CA HIS A 790 -0.51 -48.19 -16.87
C HIS A 790 0.51 -48.32 -15.74
N HIS A 791 0.11 -48.87 -14.58
CA HIS A 791 1.01 -49.12 -13.47
C HIS A 791 2.17 -50.07 -13.86
N ALA A 792 1.86 -51.18 -14.54
CA ALA A 792 2.87 -52.12 -15.02
C ALA A 792 3.82 -51.48 -16.04
N ALA A 793 3.29 -50.67 -16.97
CA ALA A 793 4.10 -49.95 -17.95
C ALA A 793 5.04 -48.93 -17.28
N ILE A 794 4.53 -48.09 -16.38
CA ILE A 794 5.32 -47.10 -15.64
C ILE A 794 6.42 -47.79 -14.83
N ALA A 795 6.11 -48.87 -14.11
CA ALA A 795 7.09 -49.61 -13.33
C ALA A 795 8.20 -50.23 -14.22
N GLY A 796 7.83 -50.86 -15.33
CA GLY A 796 8.79 -51.46 -16.26
C GLY A 796 9.72 -50.43 -16.91
N TYR A 797 9.19 -49.27 -17.30
CA TYR A 797 10.00 -48.18 -17.86
C TYR A 797 10.86 -47.48 -16.80
N GLN A 798 10.37 -47.36 -15.56
CA GLN A 798 11.18 -46.83 -14.45
C GLN A 798 12.37 -47.74 -14.16
N GLU A 799 12.17 -49.07 -14.13
CA GLU A 799 13.26 -50.03 -13.94
C GLU A 799 14.25 -49.99 -15.13
N ALA A 800 13.76 -49.86 -16.36
CA ALA A 800 14.61 -49.69 -17.53
C ALA A 800 15.45 -48.40 -17.45
N LEU A 801 14.84 -47.30 -17.01
CA LEU A 801 15.53 -46.03 -16.81
C LEU A 801 16.55 -46.12 -15.67
N GLN A 802 16.20 -46.75 -14.54
CA GLN A 802 17.13 -46.92 -13.42
C GLN A 802 18.35 -47.77 -13.80
N ARG A 803 18.14 -48.88 -14.52
CA ARG A 803 19.24 -49.70 -15.08
C ARG A 803 20.09 -48.92 -16.08
N ALA A 804 19.49 -48.03 -16.85
CA ALA A 804 20.24 -47.16 -17.75
C ALA A 804 21.09 -46.15 -16.96
N LEU A 805 20.52 -45.60 -15.88
CA LEU A 805 21.14 -44.62 -14.99
C LEU A 805 22.14 -45.21 -13.99
N ASP A 806 22.31 -46.54 -13.90
CA ASP A 806 23.30 -47.22 -13.03
C ASP A 806 24.73 -46.76 -13.36
N VAL A 807 25.05 -45.60 -12.82
CA VAL A 807 26.36 -45.00 -12.64
C VAL A 807 26.63 -45.17 -11.14
N PRO A 808 27.81 -45.67 -10.72
CA PRO A 808 28.11 -45.85 -9.30
C PRO A 808 27.79 -44.58 -8.52
N ASP A 809 27.02 -44.71 -7.43
CA ASP A 809 26.53 -43.60 -6.61
C ASP A 809 27.64 -42.57 -6.35
N GLY A 810 27.39 -41.32 -6.75
CA GLY A 810 28.30 -40.18 -6.54
C GLY A 810 29.25 -39.86 -7.69
N MET A 811 29.32 -40.66 -8.77
CA MET A 811 30.08 -40.27 -9.96
C MET A 811 29.24 -39.42 -10.91
N GLN A 812 29.56 -38.14 -11.04
CA GLN A 812 29.09 -37.35 -12.17
C GLN A 812 29.62 -37.96 -13.47
N PRO A 813 28.78 -38.22 -14.49
CA PRO A 813 29.25 -38.77 -15.75
C PRO A 813 30.32 -37.84 -16.35
N PRO A 814 31.44 -38.37 -16.86
CA PRO A 814 32.47 -37.53 -17.44
C PRO A 814 31.88 -36.77 -18.63
N ALA A 815 32.17 -35.47 -18.72
CA ALA A 815 31.74 -34.59 -19.80
C ALA A 815 32.49 -34.97 -21.09
N THR A 816 32.07 -36.06 -21.74
CA THR A 816 32.66 -36.58 -22.98
C THR A 816 31.59 -36.70 -24.06
N LEU A 817 31.99 -36.63 -25.33
CA LEU A 817 31.11 -36.91 -26.46
C LEU A 817 30.49 -38.31 -26.37
N ALA A 818 31.25 -39.29 -25.87
CA ALA A 818 30.75 -40.65 -25.63
C ALA A 818 29.62 -40.68 -24.58
N SER A 819 29.74 -39.90 -23.51
CA SER A 819 28.67 -39.75 -22.51
C SER A 819 27.41 -39.11 -23.10
N LEU A 820 27.55 -38.08 -23.95
CA LEU A 820 26.42 -37.47 -24.65
C LEU A 820 25.72 -38.45 -25.56
N ARG A 821 26.47 -39.20 -26.39
CA ARG A 821 25.92 -40.26 -27.24
C ARG A 821 25.22 -41.34 -26.42
N ARG A 822 25.81 -41.76 -25.29
CA ARG A 822 25.16 -42.71 -24.37
C ARG A 822 23.85 -42.15 -23.84
N CYS A 823 23.81 -40.89 -23.41
CA CYS A 823 22.57 -40.24 -22.99
C CYS A 823 21.54 -40.24 -24.11
N GLN A 824 21.91 -39.83 -25.32
CA GLN A 824 21.01 -39.73 -26.46
C GLN A 824 20.47 -41.08 -26.95
N HIS A 825 21.28 -42.14 -26.94
CA HIS A 825 20.90 -43.46 -27.47
C HIS A 825 20.37 -44.43 -26.42
N VAL A 826 20.69 -44.23 -25.15
CA VAL A 826 20.28 -45.15 -24.07
C VAL A 826 19.33 -44.47 -23.10
N PHE A 827 19.67 -43.29 -22.57
CA PHE A 827 18.90 -42.68 -21.49
C PHE A 827 17.63 -42.01 -22.01
N VAL A 828 17.77 -41.18 -23.04
CA VAL A 828 16.66 -40.41 -23.61
C VAL A 828 15.55 -41.32 -24.16
N PRO A 829 15.81 -42.42 -24.88
CA PRO A 829 14.74 -43.32 -25.33
C PRO A 829 14.01 -44.00 -24.17
N ALA A 830 14.74 -44.44 -23.13
CA ALA A 830 14.12 -45.03 -21.95
C ALA A 830 13.28 -44.00 -21.18
N ALA A 831 13.81 -42.80 -20.98
CA ALA A 831 13.09 -41.69 -20.35
C ALA A 831 11.89 -41.24 -21.18
N ALA A 832 11.98 -41.23 -22.52
CA ALA A 832 10.87 -40.91 -23.41
C ALA A 832 9.75 -41.95 -23.35
N ALA A 833 10.09 -43.24 -23.26
CA ALA A 833 9.10 -44.29 -23.04
C ALA A 833 8.38 -44.13 -21.68
N LEU A 834 9.13 -43.82 -20.61
CA LEU A 834 8.55 -43.50 -19.30
C LEU A 834 7.67 -42.24 -19.35
N ALA A 835 8.14 -41.18 -20.01
CA ALA A 835 7.41 -39.93 -20.18
C ALA A 835 6.11 -40.13 -20.97
N ALA A 836 6.12 -40.97 -22.01
CA ALA A 836 4.93 -41.34 -22.77
C ALA A 836 3.93 -42.11 -21.89
N ALA A 837 4.41 -43.07 -21.09
CA ALA A 837 3.57 -43.81 -20.16
C ALA A 837 2.94 -42.91 -19.09
N LEU A 838 3.72 -41.97 -18.52
CA LEU A 838 3.22 -40.98 -17.57
C LEU A 838 2.23 -40.01 -18.21
N THR A 839 2.49 -39.56 -19.44
CA THR A 839 1.58 -38.68 -20.17
C THR A 839 0.26 -39.39 -20.45
N ALA A 840 0.30 -40.66 -20.85
CA ALA A 840 -0.90 -41.48 -21.04
C ALA A 840 -1.66 -41.65 -19.72
N PHE A 841 -0.97 -41.95 -18.61
CA PHE A 841 -1.59 -42.05 -17.29
C PHE A 841 -2.23 -40.74 -16.84
N TRP A 842 -1.51 -39.63 -16.93
CA TRP A 842 -2.09 -38.32 -16.60
C TRP A 842 -3.26 -37.98 -17.53
N SER A 843 -3.25 -38.44 -18.79
CA SER A 843 -4.33 -38.19 -19.74
C SER A 843 -5.63 -38.95 -19.42
N GLU A 844 -5.61 -39.87 -18.45
CA GLU A 844 -6.83 -40.55 -18.00
C GLU A 844 -7.88 -39.55 -17.49
N PRO A 845 -9.19 -39.82 -17.70
CA PRO A 845 -10.26 -38.90 -17.30
C PRO A 845 -10.25 -38.53 -15.80
N GLU A 846 -9.88 -39.46 -14.92
CA GLU A 846 -9.79 -39.20 -13.48
C GLU A 846 -8.66 -38.23 -13.13
N GLN A 847 -7.48 -38.43 -13.71
CA GLN A 847 -6.33 -37.55 -13.55
C GLN A 847 -6.60 -36.16 -14.16
N GLN A 848 -7.27 -36.12 -15.33
CA GLN A 848 -7.74 -34.87 -15.92
C GLN A 848 -8.73 -34.14 -15.01
N ALA A 849 -9.67 -34.86 -14.38
CA ALA A 849 -10.64 -34.27 -13.46
C ALA A 849 -9.96 -33.72 -12.19
N ALA A 850 -8.97 -34.44 -11.65
CA ALA A 850 -8.17 -33.96 -10.53
C ALA A 850 -7.36 -32.70 -10.88
N ALA A 851 -6.71 -32.69 -12.05
CA ALA A 851 -6.00 -31.52 -12.55
C ALA A 851 -6.94 -30.32 -12.80
N GLN A 852 -8.11 -30.55 -13.39
CA GLN A 852 -9.14 -29.52 -13.56
C GLN A 852 -9.62 -28.97 -12.22
N LEU A 853 -9.79 -29.83 -11.20
CA LEU A 853 -10.16 -29.40 -9.86
C LEU A 853 -9.07 -28.53 -9.23
N GLU A 854 -7.79 -28.91 -9.32
CA GLU A 854 -6.69 -28.08 -8.80
C GLU A 854 -6.57 -26.75 -9.55
N GLN A 855 -6.68 -26.76 -10.88
CA GLN A 855 -6.74 -25.54 -11.69
C GLN A 855 -7.93 -24.66 -11.27
N ALA A 856 -9.09 -25.25 -10.98
CA ALA A 856 -10.26 -24.51 -10.53
C ALA A 856 -10.13 -23.96 -9.12
N LYS A 857 -9.48 -24.70 -8.20
CA LYS A 857 -9.12 -24.20 -6.87
C LYS A 857 -8.20 -23.00 -7.00
N ALA A 858 -7.20 -23.08 -7.87
CA ALA A 858 -6.27 -22.00 -8.13
C ALA A 858 -6.95 -20.81 -8.84
N ALA A 859 -7.84 -21.04 -9.81
CA ALA A 859 -8.61 -19.97 -10.45
C ALA A 859 -9.54 -19.26 -9.45
N ALA A 860 -10.11 -20.02 -8.50
CA ALA A 860 -10.90 -19.47 -7.41
C ALA A 860 -10.10 -18.56 -6.46
N THR A 861 -8.75 -18.59 -6.52
CA THR A 861 -7.91 -17.65 -5.76
C THR A 861 -7.66 -16.31 -6.46
N ARG A 862 -8.23 -16.08 -7.64
CA ARG A 862 -8.18 -14.80 -8.36
C ARG A 862 -9.40 -13.93 -8.03
N SER A 863 -9.40 -12.66 -8.45
CA SER A 863 -10.59 -11.79 -8.33
C SER A 863 -11.81 -12.26 -9.09
N CYS A 864 -11.57 -12.96 -10.19
CA CYS A 864 -12.59 -13.57 -11.00
C CYS A 864 -12.05 -14.93 -11.44
N ALA A 865 -12.82 -15.99 -11.17
CA ALA A 865 -12.46 -17.35 -11.53
C ALA A 865 -12.52 -17.57 -13.05
N TYR A 866 -13.27 -16.73 -13.79
CA TYR A 866 -13.30 -16.78 -15.25
C TYR A 866 -11.95 -16.31 -15.82
N LEU A 867 -11.18 -17.26 -16.37
CA LEU A 867 -9.79 -16.98 -16.77
C LEU A 867 -9.66 -15.93 -17.88
N ALA A 868 -10.68 -15.81 -18.74
CA ALA A 868 -10.77 -14.83 -19.83
C ALA A 868 -11.60 -13.59 -19.45
N CYS A 869 -11.65 -13.25 -18.16
CA CYS A 869 -12.35 -12.06 -17.68
C CYS A 869 -11.74 -10.77 -18.27
N ALA A 870 -12.51 -10.07 -19.09
CA ALA A 870 -12.18 -8.74 -19.63
C ALA A 870 -12.58 -7.59 -18.69
N ASN A 871 -13.18 -7.87 -17.53
CA ASN A 871 -13.51 -6.83 -16.56
C ASN A 871 -12.24 -6.40 -15.80
N LEU A 872 -11.48 -5.51 -16.41
CA LEU A 872 -10.25 -4.96 -15.83
C LEU A 872 -10.53 -4.14 -14.56
N GLY A 873 -11.70 -3.51 -14.44
CA GLY A 873 -12.11 -2.78 -13.21
C GLY A 873 -12.57 -3.68 -12.06
N ALA A 874 -12.66 -4.99 -12.25
CA ALA A 874 -13.18 -5.93 -11.25
C ALA A 874 -12.29 -6.04 -10.00
N GLU A 875 -12.76 -5.50 -8.89
CA GLU A 875 -12.21 -5.74 -7.55
C GLU A 875 -12.70 -7.10 -7.02
N GLY A 876 -11.81 -7.89 -6.43
CA GLY A 876 -12.17 -9.18 -5.85
C GLY A 876 -10.97 -10.09 -5.63
N GLY A 877 -11.15 -11.17 -4.91
CA GLY A 877 -10.15 -12.22 -4.66
C GLY A 877 -10.54 -12.98 -3.41
N PRO A 878 -10.05 -14.21 -3.20
CA PRO A 878 -10.29 -14.95 -1.96
C PRO A 878 -9.78 -14.20 -0.72
N GLU A 879 -8.75 -13.35 -0.87
CA GLU A 879 -8.20 -12.49 0.19
C GLU A 879 -8.89 -11.12 0.25
N ALA A 880 -9.44 -10.63 -0.86
CA ALA A 880 -10.31 -9.46 -0.88
C ALA A 880 -11.76 -9.88 -0.60
N GLY A 881 -11.96 -10.78 0.36
CA GLY A 881 -13.27 -11.29 0.74
C GLY A 881 -14.26 -10.12 0.81
N GLU A 882 -15.32 -10.17 0.01
CA GLU A 882 -16.34 -9.11 -0.06
C GLU A 882 -15.96 -7.87 -0.89
N GLY A 883 -15.10 -8.00 -1.91
CA GLY A 883 -14.92 -6.94 -2.91
C GLY A 883 -16.25 -6.52 -3.56
N THR A 884 -16.46 -5.21 -3.70
CA THR A 884 -17.65 -4.58 -4.26
C THR A 884 -18.03 -5.19 -5.62
N GLY A 885 -19.22 -5.81 -5.69
CA GLY A 885 -19.73 -6.42 -6.94
C GLY A 885 -19.24 -7.84 -7.25
N SER A 886 -18.47 -8.48 -6.35
CA SER A 886 -18.09 -9.89 -6.52
C SER A 886 -19.16 -10.85 -6.00
N HIS A 887 -19.61 -11.77 -6.85
CA HIS A 887 -20.58 -12.79 -6.51
C HIS A 887 -19.90 -14.16 -6.36
N ARG A 888 -20.13 -14.81 -5.22
CA ARG A 888 -19.76 -16.22 -5.05
C ARG A 888 -20.68 -17.09 -5.88
N CYS A 889 -20.15 -18.18 -6.43
CA CYS A 889 -21.00 -19.22 -6.99
C CYS A 889 -21.98 -19.74 -5.93
N GLY A 890 -23.29 -19.70 -6.19
CA GLY A 890 -24.32 -20.09 -5.21
C GLY A 890 -24.21 -21.55 -4.74
N GLN A 891 -23.63 -22.43 -5.56
CA GLN A 891 -23.47 -23.86 -5.27
C GLN A 891 -22.19 -24.14 -4.47
N CYS A 892 -21.00 -23.97 -5.08
CA CYS A 892 -19.74 -24.31 -4.40
C CYS A 892 -19.31 -23.26 -3.36
N ARG A 893 -19.74 -22.00 -3.55
CA ARG A 893 -19.37 -20.83 -2.75
C ARG A 893 -17.86 -20.57 -2.62
N THR A 894 -17.05 -21.27 -3.41
CA THR A 894 -15.57 -21.19 -3.42
C THR A 894 -15.09 -20.24 -4.52
N ALA A 895 -15.66 -20.33 -5.73
CA ALA A 895 -15.33 -19.45 -6.84
C ALA A 895 -16.02 -18.09 -6.73
N TRP A 896 -15.29 -17.04 -7.10
CA TRP A 896 -15.75 -15.66 -7.14
C TRP A 896 -15.79 -15.15 -8.59
N TYR A 897 -16.81 -14.35 -8.90
CA TYR A 897 -16.98 -13.71 -10.21
C TYR A 897 -17.27 -12.23 -10.01
N CYS A 898 -16.75 -11.39 -10.90
CA CYS A 898 -17.04 -9.95 -10.88
C CYS A 898 -18.45 -9.57 -11.35
N GLY A 899 -19.28 -10.56 -11.67
CA GLY A 899 -20.63 -10.37 -12.22
C GLY A 899 -21.25 -11.67 -12.71
N THR A 900 -22.57 -11.68 -12.88
CA THR A 900 -23.31 -12.82 -13.45
C THR A 900 -22.87 -13.16 -14.87
N THR A 901 -22.49 -12.17 -15.67
CA THR A 901 -21.95 -12.37 -17.02
C THR A 901 -20.70 -13.27 -17.03
N CYS A 902 -19.74 -13.01 -16.14
CA CYS A 902 -18.53 -13.86 -16.05
C CYS A 902 -18.84 -15.25 -15.49
N SER A 903 -19.74 -15.36 -14.49
CA SER A 903 -20.20 -16.65 -13.99
C SER A 903 -20.87 -17.49 -15.09
N HIS A 904 -21.76 -16.88 -15.88
CA HIS A 904 -22.43 -17.54 -17.00
C HIS A 904 -21.47 -17.88 -18.15
N ALA A 905 -20.48 -17.02 -18.44
CA ALA A 905 -19.47 -17.31 -19.45
C ALA A 905 -18.59 -18.51 -19.04
N ASP A 906 -18.12 -18.52 -17.79
CA ASP A 906 -17.33 -19.63 -17.24
C ASP A 906 -18.14 -20.94 -17.14
N TRP A 907 -19.45 -20.82 -16.88
CA TRP A 907 -20.37 -21.96 -16.91
C TRP A 907 -20.56 -22.51 -18.33
N ARG A 908 -20.80 -21.63 -19.31
CA ARG A 908 -21.06 -22.00 -20.73
C ARG A 908 -19.83 -22.58 -21.42
N SER A 909 -18.64 -22.04 -21.12
CA SER A 909 -17.36 -22.58 -21.64
C SER A 909 -17.04 -23.97 -21.09
N GLY A 910 -17.83 -24.47 -20.13
CA GLY A 910 -17.59 -25.74 -19.46
C GLY A 910 -16.50 -25.68 -18.40
N GLY A 911 -15.97 -24.50 -18.07
CA GLY A 911 -14.98 -24.29 -17.01
C GLY A 911 -15.54 -24.66 -15.63
N HIS A 912 -16.28 -23.74 -15.00
CA HIS A 912 -16.80 -23.97 -13.65
C HIS A 912 -17.79 -25.13 -13.54
N ARG A 913 -18.61 -25.35 -14.57
CA ARG A 913 -19.68 -26.36 -14.55
C ARG A 913 -19.17 -27.76 -14.21
N ARG A 914 -17.97 -28.12 -14.69
CA ARG A 914 -17.36 -29.45 -14.50
C ARG A 914 -16.81 -29.65 -13.09
N VAL A 915 -16.39 -28.57 -12.43
CA VAL A 915 -15.64 -28.59 -11.17
C VAL A 915 -16.45 -28.09 -9.97
N CYS A 916 -17.60 -27.45 -10.19
CA CYS A 916 -18.43 -26.86 -9.14
C CYS A 916 -18.75 -27.84 -8.01
N LYS A 917 -19.23 -29.05 -8.35
CA LYS A 917 -19.57 -30.08 -7.36
C LYS A 917 -18.35 -30.53 -6.56
N ALA A 918 -17.21 -30.71 -7.21
CA ALA A 918 -15.96 -31.13 -6.58
C ALA A 918 -15.40 -30.03 -5.65
N LEU A 919 -15.48 -28.76 -6.05
CA LEU A 919 -15.13 -27.62 -5.20
C LEU A 919 -16.04 -27.53 -3.96
N ALA A 920 -17.34 -27.78 -4.13
CA ALA A 920 -18.30 -27.81 -3.02
C ALA A 920 -17.94 -28.91 -2.01
N ALA A 921 -17.66 -30.12 -2.51
CA ALA A 921 -17.25 -31.25 -1.68
C ALA A 921 -15.94 -31.00 -0.95
N ALA A 922 -14.91 -30.46 -1.64
CA ALA A 922 -13.63 -30.12 -1.02
C ALA A 922 -13.79 -29.10 0.12
N ARG A 923 -14.66 -28.10 -0.06
CA ARG A 923 -14.97 -27.13 1.01
C ARG A 923 -15.71 -27.79 2.19
N GLN A 924 -16.65 -28.68 1.93
CA GLN A 924 -17.36 -29.41 2.99
C GLN A 924 -16.39 -30.29 3.80
N ALA A 925 -15.49 -31.00 3.13
CA ALA A 925 -14.45 -31.80 3.77
C ALA A 925 -13.53 -30.93 4.65
N ALA A 926 -13.09 -29.77 4.14
CA ALA A 926 -12.28 -28.83 4.92
C ALA A 926 -13.01 -28.33 6.18
N ARG A 927 -14.33 -28.09 6.10
CA ARG A 927 -15.13 -27.69 7.27
C ARG A 927 -15.31 -28.80 8.30
N ALA A 928 -15.44 -30.04 7.85
CA ALA A 928 -15.55 -31.20 8.74
C ALA A 928 -14.23 -31.47 9.48
N GLY A 929 -13.09 -31.22 8.84
CA GLY A 929 -11.76 -31.42 9.45
C GLY A 929 -11.42 -30.41 10.55
N VAL A 930 -11.88 -29.15 10.44
CA VAL A 930 -11.60 -28.09 11.43
C VAL A 930 -12.38 -28.26 12.75
N GLY A 931 -13.36 -29.17 12.81
CA GLY A 931 -14.18 -29.40 14.00
C GLY A 931 -13.71 -30.51 14.95
N HIS A 932 -12.55 -31.14 14.69
CA HIS A 932 -12.08 -32.31 15.44
C HIS A 932 -10.67 -32.20 16.04
N GLU A 933 -9.97 -31.08 15.81
CA GLU A 933 -8.78 -30.69 16.58
C GLU A 933 -9.20 -29.74 17.71
#